data_AF-A0A6A6YLS6-F1
#
_entry.id   AF-A0A6A6YLS6-F1
#
_cell.length_a   1.000
_cell.length_b   1.000
_cell.length_c   1.000
_cell.angle_alpha   90.00
_cell.angle_beta   90.00
_cell.angle_gamma   90.00
#
_symmetry.space_group_name_H-M   'P 1'
#
loop_
_entity.id
_entity.type
_entity.pdbx_description
1 polymer ?
#
loop_
_entity_poly.entity_id
_entity_poly.type
_entity_poly.pdbx_seq_one_letter_code
_entity_poly.pdbx_strand_id
1 'polypeptide(L)'
;MSELRRSIEALLSQVDGDSDEREFIPRQALFELLTPENVRKEIDNVPAISFYHKDKVVDWVVTKGRKVFAILVLLKNEQRWLLSFIEHDQFAQMDERLPFPLTFLQSTVPDIAKEFYNRQWEFVSPVLSRNVMHRSFPSRIRLPFIKNKLFDKGGFGDVYEIELHPDHQTKFKVQHAHSETTEERAPGEWDDYNKELRNLSILNELGHPNVIELLASYTHGDKHNLIFPFAEDGNLHSFLLADRPTSFASDEAFLDAFCGLASAIERVHYYALEKLQIEMIGCHHDLKPKNILVQGKSFLLSDFGLSKLKEATDDSKSPYEHGAGDYLAPECETHTVSRPSDIWSFGCIILEILTYIQGNSKAVKDFRDARKEKLGNQVRRAFHAGIDKPKAIVLDSLTKLAEFDSTSQILVELTKSMLDMDPKARPDAKHVASRLRFIFVQRLISSIHERYQKLSAKFPNSFEAHVEARRQRSWTASFESMVDENDCWSYQLDQEANLSAIIRELVAARDELASILTRSENALSPLYADLSLANDRLLNTLPVDLQMLAKSQWELSMLESDDTNELERTQRSLEDAHFEGNMSIMAKLKRMSILAAESVGTSTSNLALDAKFVSRAEKFGDHTVATVRSEGGVEKRVLIEWVRYPKWETKSITILSDRIEALASALSSSAHPQEFRTLSCSGFIHDISKPAYGLVYDMPVYAGVIPQNLAKVINDTAQTTPRPTLESRFDLAYTLALALSSFHKIGWLHKSISAYNVLCFNSHDSSPSRWLESPFLVGFNHSRQKDPLAFTVGPTTNITAKKYHHPQYLNTDGPQAKYRLEFDHYSLGLVLLEIGLWKTLERLTNGMKVTTHEDRLDQICESRVRLLGHQMGTAYQDAVLACLRGVSESELGKDMDDEGGEAERNTTLQLAFVKRVLEPLRIMISRV
;
A
#
# COMPACT_ATOMS: atom_id res chain seq x y z
N MET A 1 -65.37 -8.78 -23.82
CA MET A 1 -63.91 -8.96 -23.66
C MET A 1 -63.66 -9.22 -22.19
N SER A 2 -63.08 -10.37 -21.81
CA SER A 2 -62.85 -10.66 -20.39
C SER A 2 -61.84 -9.68 -19.78
N GLU A 3 -61.90 -9.50 -18.47
CA GLU A 3 -60.99 -8.62 -17.72
C GLU A 3 -59.54 -9.11 -17.87
N LEU A 4 -59.32 -10.43 -17.78
CA LEU A 4 -57.99 -11.02 -17.97
C LEU A 4 -57.43 -10.74 -19.36
N ARG A 5 -58.26 -10.79 -20.41
CA ARG A 5 -57.82 -10.47 -21.77
C ARG A 5 -57.30 -9.04 -21.88
N ARG A 6 -58.00 -8.05 -21.30
CA ARG A 6 -57.54 -6.66 -21.27
C ARG A 6 -56.25 -6.50 -20.49
N SER A 7 -56.11 -7.20 -19.38
CA SER A 7 -54.89 -7.20 -18.58
C SER A 7 -53.70 -7.80 -19.35
N ILE A 8 -53.89 -8.90 -20.08
CA ILE A 8 -52.82 -9.50 -20.92
C ILE A 8 -52.47 -8.56 -22.09
N GLU A 9 -53.45 -7.95 -22.76
CA GLU A 9 -53.20 -6.98 -23.83
C GLU A 9 -52.44 -5.74 -23.29
N ALA A 10 -52.68 -5.33 -22.04
CA ALA A 10 -51.96 -4.25 -21.39
C ALA A 10 -50.51 -4.60 -20.99
N LEU A 11 -50.13 -5.89 -21.00
CA LEU A 11 -48.74 -6.32 -20.76
C LEU A 11 -47.85 -6.24 -22.01
N LEU A 12 -48.40 -5.91 -23.19
CA LEU A 12 -47.61 -5.76 -24.40
C LEU A 12 -46.63 -4.59 -24.22
N SER A 13 -45.34 -4.92 -24.13
CA SER A 13 -44.28 -3.94 -24.08
C SER A 13 -44.04 -3.39 -25.48
N GLN A 14 -44.16 -2.07 -25.64
CA GLN A 14 -43.81 -1.37 -26.88
C GLN A 14 -42.33 -1.02 -26.89
N VAL A 15 -41.76 -0.97 -28.10
CA VAL A 15 -40.38 -0.51 -28.32
C VAL A 15 -40.46 0.97 -28.71
N ASP A 16 -39.77 1.83 -27.97
CA ASP A 16 -39.59 3.23 -28.32
C ASP A 16 -38.50 3.34 -29.42
N GLY A 17 -38.90 3.61 -30.67
CA GLY A 17 -37.94 3.83 -31.77
C GLY A 17 -38.49 3.58 -33.19
N ASP A 18 -37.62 3.84 -34.18
CA ASP A 18 -37.90 3.77 -35.63
C ASP A 18 -37.66 2.35 -36.22
N SER A 19 -37.68 1.31 -35.39
CA SER A 19 -37.36 -0.07 -35.79
C SER A 19 -38.60 -0.94 -35.98
N ASP A 20 -38.52 -1.86 -36.94
CA ASP A 20 -39.54 -2.84 -37.36
C ASP A 20 -39.80 -3.96 -36.30
N GLU A 21 -39.42 -3.71 -35.04
CA GLU A 21 -39.41 -4.70 -33.97
C GLU A 21 -40.75 -4.77 -33.23
N ARG A 22 -41.25 -6.01 -33.10
CA ARG A 22 -42.64 -6.30 -32.73
C ARG A 22 -42.81 -6.40 -31.21
N GLU A 23 -43.96 -5.97 -30.69
CA GLU A 23 -44.33 -5.99 -29.24
C GLU A 23 -44.15 -7.38 -28.59
N PHE A 24 -43.67 -7.47 -27.35
CA PHE A 24 -43.57 -8.75 -26.64
C PHE A 24 -44.23 -8.70 -25.26
N ILE A 25 -44.47 -9.87 -24.67
CA ILE A 25 -45.07 -9.99 -23.34
C ILE A 25 -43.99 -10.38 -22.32
N PRO A 26 -43.72 -9.55 -21.29
CA PRO A 26 -42.77 -9.85 -20.25
C PRO A 26 -43.14 -11.11 -19.47
N ARG A 27 -42.17 -12.03 -19.34
CA ARG A 27 -42.40 -13.35 -18.74
C ARG A 27 -42.93 -13.27 -17.31
N GLN A 28 -42.30 -12.45 -16.47
CA GLN A 28 -42.64 -12.41 -15.05
C GLN A 28 -43.98 -11.72 -14.83
N ALA A 29 -44.21 -10.58 -15.49
CA ALA A 29 -45.51 -9.89 -15.45
C ALA A 29 -46.67 -10.81 -15.90
N LEU A 30 -46.47 -11.63 -16.93
CA LEU A 30 -47.47 -12.62 -17.36
C LEU A 30 -47.73 -13.68 -16.30
N PHE A 31 -46.68 -14.14 -15.61
CA PHE A 31 -46.78 -15.21 -14.62
C PHE A 31 -47.44 -14.71 -13.32
N GLU A 32 -47.18 -13.46 -12.94
CA GLU A 32 -47.83 -12.76 -11.84
C GLU A 32 -49.31 -12.49 -12.13
N LEU A 33 -49.67 -12.20 -13.39
CA LEU A 33 -51.05 -12.00 -13.80
C LEU A 33 -51.84 -13.33 -13.82
N LEU A 34 -51.23 -14.42 -14.30
CA LEU A 34 -51.85 -15.74 -14.43
C LEU A 34 -51.75 -16.57 -13.14
N THR A 35 -52.38 -16.07 -12.09
CA THR A 35 -52.58 -16.77 -10.81
C THR A 35 -53.63 -17.88 -10.93
N PRO A 36 -53.64 -18.89 -10.03
CA PRO A 36 -54.68 -19.93 -10.01
C PRO A 36 -56.11 -19.37 -9.99
N GLU A 37 -56.33 -18.25 -9.30
CA GLU A 37 -57.63 -17.60 -9.22
C GLU A 37 -58.04 -16.98 -10.55
N ASN A 38 -57.15 -16.22 -11.19
CA ASN A 38 -57.43 -15.56 -12.47
C ASN A 38 -57.62 -16.58 -13.59
N VAL A 39 -56.81 -17.64 -13.61
CA VAL A 39 -56.95 -18.76 -14.55
C VAL A 39 -58.27 -19.50 -14.32
N ARG A 40 -58.65 -19.77 -13.06
CA ARG A 40 -59.91 -20.44 -12.72
C ARG A 40 -61.14 -19.65 -13.17
N LYS A 41 -61.17 -18.32 -12.96
CA LYS A 41 -62.27 -17.46 -13.42
C LYS A 41 -62.55 -17.57 -14.92
N GLU A 42 -61.51 -17.71 -15.74
CA GLU A 42 -61.69 -17.89 -17.18
C GLU A 42 -62.07 -19.34 -17.52
N ILE A 43 -61.44 -20.35 -16.91
CA ILE A 43 -61.73 -21.78 -17.14
C ILE A 43 -63.16 -22.13 -16.73
N ASP A 44 -63.68 -21.51 -15.67
CA ASP A 44 -65.00 -21.82 -15.17
C ASP A 44 -66.11 -21.54 -16.18
N ASN A 45 -65.87 -20.58 -17.07
CA ASN A 45 -66.76 -20.15 -18.13
C ASN A 45 -66.59 -20.94 -19.45
N VAL A 46 -65.75 -21.99 -19.50
CA VAL A 46 -65.49 -22.81 -20.69
C VAL A 46 -66.37 -24.07 -20.69
N PRO A 47 -67.42 -24.18 -21.53
CA PRO A 47 -68.36 -25.31 -21.49
C PRO A 47 -67.73 -26.66 -21.88
N ALA A 48 -66.64 -26.65 -22.65
CA ALA A 48 -65.95 -27.85 -23.12
C ALA A 48 -65.18 -28.59 -22.01
N ILE A 49 -64.88 -27.92 -20.88
CA ILE A 49 -64.12 -28.51 -19.77
C ILE A 49 -65.10 -29.01 -18.70
N SER A 50 -65.13 -30.32 -18.49
CA SER A 50 -65.97 -30.95 -17.47
C SER A 50 -65.63 -30.46 -16.06
N PHE A 51 -66.63 -30.28 -15.20
CA PHE A 51 -66.47 -29.75 -13.83
C PHE A 51 -65.35 -30.43 -13.03
N TYR A 52 -65.24 -31.76 -13.10
CA TYR A 52 -64.23 -32.56 -12.39
C TYR A 52 -62.81 -32.48 -12.98
N HIS A 53 -62.62 -31.89 -14.16
CA HIS A 53 -61.31 -31.66 -14.77
C HIS A 53 -60.79 -30.23 -14.53
N LYS A 54 -61.64 -29.28 -14.11
CA LYS A 54 -61.28 -27.87 -14.01
C LYS A 54 -60.11 -27.61 -13.06
N ASP A 55 -60.09 -28.22 -11.88
CA ASP A 55 -58.99 -28.06 -10.91
C ASP A 55 -57.64 -28.52 -11.47
N LYS A 56 -57.62 -29.67 -12.15
CA LYS A 56 -56.42 -30.23 -12.77
C LYS A 56 -55.93 -29.38 -13.94
N VAL A 57 -56.84 -28.83 -14.73
CA VAL A 57 -56.48 -27.95 -15.85
C VAL A 57 -55.94 -26.62 -15.35
N VAL A 58 -56.51 -26.04 -14.28
CA VAL A 58 -55.98 -24.82 -13.64
C VAL A 58 -54.55 -25.06 -13.13
N ASP A 59 -54.34 -26.14 -12.37
CA ASP A 59 -53.01 -26.51 -11.87
C ASP A 59 -52.01 -26.70 -13.01
N TRP A 60 -52.43 -27.39 -14.07
CA TRP A 60 -51.61 -27.60 -15.26
C TRP A 60 -51.24 -26.30 -15.99
N VAL A 61 -52.19 -25.36 -16.16
CA VAL A 61 -51.91 -24.06 -16.80
C VAL A 61 -50.90 -23.27 -15.97
N VAL A 62 -51.13 -23.18 -14.66
CA VAL A 62 -50.27 -22.44 -13.72
C VAL A 62 -48.88 -23.08 -13.62
N THR A 63 -48.75 -24.38 -13.82
CA THR A 63 -47.44 -25.05 -13.72
C THR A 63 -46.69 -25.13 -15.04
N LYS A 64 -47.38 -25.31 -16.17
CA LYS A 64 -46.76 -25.75 -17.45
C LYS A 64 -47.26 -25.06 -18.73
N GLY A 65 -48.35 -24.30 -18.68
CA GLY A 65 -49.07 -23.86 -19.89
C GLY A 65 -49.54 -22.41 -19.90
N ARG A 66 -48.91 -21.52 -19.12
CA ARG A 66 -49.32 -20.12 -18.97
C ARG A 66 -49.28 -19.36 -20.29
N LYS A 67 -48.22 -19.52 -21.08
CA LYS A 67 -48.06 -18.82 -22.36
C LYS A 67 -49.08 -19.32 -23.38
N VAL A 68 -49.24 -20.64 -23.52
CA VAL A 68 -50.24 -21.19 -24.45
C VAL A 68 -51.66 -20.76 -24.05
N PHE A 69 -51.99 -20.82 -22.76
CA PHE A 69 -53.28 -20.36 -22.25
C PHE A 69 -53.51 -18.87 -22.56
N ALA A 70 -52.51 -18.02 -22.33
CA ALA A 70 -52.60 -16.60 -22.64
C ALA A 70 -52.88 -16.33 -24.12
N ILE A 71 -52.19 -17.04 -25.04
CA ILE A 71 -52.45 -16.93 -26.49
C ILE A 71 -53.92 -17.28 -26.78
N LEU A 72 -54.45 -18.36 -26.21
CA LEU A 72 -55.84 -18.78 -26.42
C LEU A 72 -56.86 -17.76 -25.88
N VAL A 73 -56.56 -17.12 -24.75
CA VAL A 73 -57.38 -16.02 -24.20
C VAL A 73 -57.41 -14.84 -25.18
N LEU A 74 -56.27 -14.46 -25.76
CA LEU A 74 -56.17 -13.36 -26.71
C LEU A 74 -56.90 -13.63 -28.04
N LEU A 75 -56.98 -14.88 -28.48
CA LEU A 75 -57.61 -15.31 -29.74
C LEU A 75 -59.15 -15.35 -29.71
N LYS A 76 -59.80 -14.40 -29.03
CA LYS A 76 -61.27 -14.32 -28.86
C LYS A 76 -61.87 -15.38 -27.92
N ASN A 77 -61.19 -15.70 -26.81
CA ASN A 77 -61.67 -16.67 -25.81
C ASN A 77 -61.87 -18.08 -26.40
N GLU A 78 -60.83 -18.59 -27.07
CA GLU A 78 -60.83 -19.91 -27.69
C GLU A 78 -60.25 -20.98 -26.72
N GLN A 79 -60.43 -20.81 -25.41
CA GLN A 79 -59.87 -21.68 -24.37
C GLN A 79 -60.39 -23.13 -24.45
N ARG A 80 -61.46 -23.41 -25.22
CA ARG A 80 -61.95 -24.76 -25.51
C ARG A 80 -60.86 -25.67 -26.11
N TRP A 81 -59.91 -25.10 -26.84
CA TRP A 81 -58.81 -25.84 -27.47
C TRP A 81 -57.69 -26.24 -26.51
N LEU A 82 -57.74 -25.78 -25.26
CA LEU A 82 -56.76 -26.15 -24.24
C LEU A 82 -56.72 -27.67 -24.02
N LEU A 83 -57.87 -28.35 -24.11
CA LEU A 83 -57.93 -29.81 -24.01
C LEU A 83 -57.23 -30.50 -25.18
N SER A 84 -57.39 -30.00 -26.40
CA SER A 84 -56.72 -30.56 -27.59
C SER A 84 -55.20 -30.49 -27.46
N PHE A 85 -54.68 -29.41 -26.88
CA PHE A 85 -53.26 -29.32 -26.57
C PHE A 85 -52.82 -30.30 -25.46
N ILE A 86 -53.58 -30.41 -24.36
CA ILE A 86 -53.29 -31.34 -23.25
C ILE A 86 -53.32 -32.81 -23.73
N GLU A 87 -54.28 -33.16 -24.59
CA GLU A 87 -54.47 -34.50 -25.15
C GLU A 87 -53.35 -34.87 -26.13
N HIS A 88 -52.89 -33.92 -26.96
CA HIS A 88 -51.79 -34.14 -27.90
C HIS A 88 -50.41 -34.23 -27.23
N ASP A 89 -50.22 -33.62 -26.06
CA ASP A 89 -48.90 -33.46 -25.40
C ASP A 89 -48.68 -34.39 -24.18
N GLN A 90 -49.65 -35.24 -23.83
CA GLN A 90 -49.55 -36.16 -22.66
C GLN A 90 -49.03 -35.50 -21.36
N PHE A 91 -49.39 -34.25 -21.08
CA PHE A 91 -48.98 -33.47 -19.89
C PHE A 91 -47.49 -33.04 -19.77
N ALA A 92 -46.74 -32.90 -20.88
CA ALA A 92 -45.38 -32.35 -20.88
C ALA A 92 -45.31 -30.81 -20.65
N GLN A 93 -44.09 -30.24 -20.58
CA GLN A 93 -43.82 -28.81 -20.38
C GLN A 93 -44.14 -27.98 -21.63
N MET A 94 -45.42 -27.69 -21.85
CA MET A 94 -45.91 -27.19 -23.14
C MET A 94 -45.45 -25.76 -23.50
N ASP A 95 -45.29 -24.89 -22.52
CA ASP A 95 -44.71 -23.55 -22.75
C ASP A 95 -43.26 -23.60 -23.26
N GLU A 96 -42.51 -24.68 -22.97
CA GLU A 96 -41.13 -24.88 -23.44
C GLU A 96 -41.06 -25.33 -24.92
N ARG A 97 -42.18 -25.86 -25.46
CA ARG A 97 -42.29 -26.29 -26.86
C ARG A 97 -42.61 -25.14 -27.83
N LEU A 98 -42.94 -23.96 -27.31
CA LEU A 98 -43.14 -22.78 -28.14
C LEU A 98 -41.79 -22.33 -28.74
N PRO A 99 -41.74 -21.93 -30.02
CA PRO A 99 -42.86 -21.81 -30.95
C PRO A 99 -43.22 -23.14 -31.67
N PHE A 100 -44.51 -23.40 -31.84
CA PHE A 100 -45.01 -24.54 -32.59
C PHE A 100 -44.97 -24.29 -34.11
N PRO A 101 -44.63 -25.32 -34.92
CA PRO A 101 -44.72 -25.24 -36.37
C PRO A 101 -46.19 -25.19 -36.81
N LEU A 102 -46.46 -24.50 -37.92
CA LEU A 102 -47.82 -24.33 -38.44
C LEU A 102 -48.52 -25.67 -38.71
N THR A 103 -47.78 -26.69 -39.15
CA THR A 103 -48.30 -28.04 -39.41
C THR A 103 -48.85 -28.70 -38.15
N PHE A 104 -48.18 -28.54 -37.02
CA PHE A 104 -48.66 -29.03 -35.71
C PHE A 104 -49.92 -28.29 -35.26
N LEU A 105 -49.96 -26.97 -35.45
CA LEU A 105 -51.14 -26.18 -35.11
C LEU A 105 -52.33 -26.52 -36.02
N GLN A 106 -52.10 -26.81 -37.30
CA GLN A 106 -53.14 -27.26 -38.22
C GLN A 106 -53.75 -28.61 -37.84
N SER A 107 -52.97 -29.52 -37.25
CA SER A 107 -53.51 -30.80 -36.76
C SER A 107 -54.20 -30.67 -35.40
N THR A 108 -53.72 -29.78 -34.53
CA THR A 108 -54.15 -29.70 -33.13
C THR A 108 -55.31 -28.72 -32.94
N VAL A 109 -55.27 -27.58 -33.65
CA VAL A 109 -56.22 -26.46 -33.53
C VAL A 109 -56.51 -25.84 -34.91
N PRO A 110 -57.07 -26.61 -35.86
CA PRO A 110 -57.18 -26.20 -37.28
C PRO A 110 -57.84 -24.85 -37.50
N ASP A 111 -58.88 -24.53 -36.73
CA ASP A 111 -59.70 -23.33 -36.87
C ASP A 111 -58.96 -22.03 -36.50
N ILE A 112 -57.95 -22.12 -35.65
CA ILE A 112 -57.19 -20.96 -35.14
C ILE A 112 -55.68 -21.08 -35.41
N ALA A 113 -55.28 -22.07 -36.22
CA ALA A 113 -53.88 -22.43 -36.39
C ALA A 113 -53.02 -21.27 -36.92
N LYS A 114 -53.53 -20.48 -37.87
CA LYS A 114 -52.81 -19.34 -38.46
C LYS A 114 -52.69 -18.19 -37.46
N GLU A 115 -53.75 -17.87 -36.75
CA GLU A 115 -53.81 -16.81 -35.77
C GLU A 115 -52.92 -17.12 -34.56
N PHE A 116 -52.96 -18.37 -34.06
CA PHE A 116 -52.06 -18.85 -33.02
C PHE A 116 -50.60 -18.80 -33.49
N TYR A 117 -50.34 -19.29 -34.71
CA TYR A 117 -48.99 -19.29 -35.28
C TYR A 117 -48.38 -17.88 -35.37
N ASN A 118 -49.20 -16.85 -35.60
CA ASN A 118 -48.76 -15.46 -35.66
C ASN A 118 -48.60 -14.83 -34.26
N ARG A 119 -49.47 -15.15 -33.30
CA ARG A 119 -49.41 -14.58 -31.95
C ARG A 119 -48.36 -15.21 -31.04
N GLN A 120 -48.02 -16.48 -31.20
CA GLN A 120 -47.05 -17.14 -30.31
C GLN A 120 -45.70 -16.43 -30.19
N TRP A 121 -45.30 -15.68 -31.22
CA TRP A 121 -44.06 -14.89 -31.24
C TRP A 121 -44.05 -13.78 -30.16
N GLU A 122 -45.20 -13.33 -29.67
CA GLU A 122 -45.36 -12.37 -28.54
C GLU A 122 -44.86 -12.95 -27.21
N PHE A 123 -44.89 -14.27 -27.06
CA PHE A 123 -44.69 -14.97 -25.78
C PHE A 123 -43.35 -15.71 -25.69
N VAL A 124 -42.57 -15.73 -26.76
CA VAL A 124 -41.28 -16.45 -26.86
C VAL A 124 -40.08 -15.50 -26.90
N SER A 125 -40.25 -14.27 -26.42
CA SER A 125 -39.13 -13.34 -26.29
C SER A 125 -38.03 -13.94 -25.40
N PRO A 126 -36.76 -13.93 -25.84
CA PRO A 126 -35.68 -14.62 -25.15
C PRO A 126 -35.34 -13.93 -23.83
N VAL A 127 -34.88 -14.73 -22.86
CA VAL A 127 -34.25 -14.21 -21.64
C VAL A 127 -32.73 -14.28 -21.86
N LEU A 128 -32.06 -13.12 -21.78
CA LEU A 128 -30.61 -13.01 -21.89
C LEU A 128 -29.98 -13.23 -20.50
N SER A 129 -28.82 -13.88 -20.48
CA SER A 129 -28.11 -14.17 -19.23
C SER A 129 -26.60 -14.19 -19.44
N ARG A 130 -25.87 -13.75 -18.40
CA ARG A 130 -24.41 -13.80 -18.33
C ARG A 130 -23.91 -15.24 -18.47
N ASN A 131 -22.77 -15.41 -19.14
CA ASN A 131 -22.03 -16.67 -19.33
C ASN A 131 -22.88 -17.80 -19.94
N VAL A 132 -23.83 -17.47 -20.80
CA VAL A 132 -24.59 -18.45 -21.57
C VAL A 132 -23.97 -18.58 -22.96
N MET A 133 -23.90 -19.82 -23.47
CA MET A 133 -23.45 -20.11 -24.83
C MET A 133 -24.22 -19.29 -25.85
N HIS A 134 -23.54 -18.90 -26.94
CA HIS A 134 -24.14 -18.18 -28.07
C HIS A 134 -25.39 -18.91 -28.59
N ARG A 135 -26.48 -18.16 -28.84
CA ARG A 135 -27.77 -18.71 -29.29
C ARG A 135 -28.16 -18.17 -30.66
N SER A 136 -28.79 -19.00 -31.48
CA SER A 136 -29.38 -18.56 -32.75
C SER A 136 -30.91 -18.49 -32.64
N PHE A 137 -31.48 -17.35 -33.01
CA PHE A 137 -32.90 -17.05 -32.99
C PHE A 137 -33.42 -16.83 -34.42
N PRO A 138 -34.58 -17.40 -34.78
CA PRO A 138 -35.24 -17.09 -36.05
C PRO A 138 -35.63 -15.61 -36.14
N SER A 139 -35.66 -15.03 -37.34
CA SER A 139 -36.02 -13.62 -37.59
C SER A 139 -37.43 -13.20 -37.14
N ARG A 140 -38.29 -14.15 -36.75
CA ARG A 140 -39.64 -13.89 -36.22
C ARG A 140 -39.68 -13.72 -34.71
N ILE A 141 -38.59 -14.07 -34.00
CA ILE A 141 -38.51 -13.87 -32.56
C ILE A 141 -38.59 -12.38 -32.26
N ARG A 142 -39.30 -12.03 -31.18
CA ARG A 142 -39.43 -10.65 -30.72
C ARG A 142 -38.40 -10.42 -29.63
N LEU A 143 -37.39 -9.58 -29.89
CA LEU A 143 -36.31 -9.33 -28.94
C LEU A 143 -36.82 -8.50 -27.75
N PRO A 144 -36.24 -8.67 -26.55
CA PRO A 144 -36.74 -8.03 -25.32
C PRO A 144 -36.25 -6.58 -25.18
N PHE A 145 -36.31 -5.80 -26.26
CA PHE A 145 -35.84 -4.42 -26.30
C PHE A 145 -36.99 -3.47 -26.00
N ILE A 146 -36.76 -2.51 -25.11
CA ILE A 146 -37.63 -1.37 -24.86
C ILE A 146 -37.20 -0.18 -25.72
N LYS A 147 -35.91 -0.10 -26.03
CA LYS A 147 -35.32 0.90 -26.93
C LYS A 147 -34.28 0.20 -27.80
N ASN A 148 -34.24 0.56 -29.08
CA ASN A 148 -33.22 0.09 -30.02
C ASN A 148 -32.95 1.18 -31.05
N LYS A 149 -31.85 1.91 -30.87
CA LYS A 149 -31.51 3.08 -31.69
C LYS A 149 -30.13 2.90 -32.30
N LEU A 150 -30.03 3.01 -33.63
CA LEU A 150 -28.74 3.02 -34.30
C LEU A 150 -27.90 4.21 -33.79
N PHE A 151 -26.72 3.90 -33.25
CA PHE A 151 -25.78 4.85 -32.68
C PHE A 151 -24.67 5.19 -33.68
N ASP A 152 -24.05 4.19 -34.29
CA ASP A 152 -22.97 4.38 -35.27
C ASP A 152 -22.97 3.29 -36.35
N LYS A 153 -22.47 3.63 -37.56
CA LYS A 153 -22.28 2.68 -38.66
C LYS A 153 -20.78 2.48 -38.89
N GLY A 154 -20.26 1.33 -38.45
CA GLY A 154 -18.84 0.99 -38.54
C GLY A 154 -18.50 0.11 -39.75
N GLY A 155 -17.19 -0.05 -39.99
CA GLY A 155 -16.67 -0.96 -41.02
C GLY A 155 -16.74 -2.45 -40.64
N PHE A 156 -16.95 -2.75 -39.35
CA PHE A 156 -17.00 -4.11 -38.79
C PHE A 156 -18.42 -4.49 -38.29
N GLY A 157 -19.39 -3.57 -38.39
CA GLY A 157 -20.75 -3.75 -37.90
C GLY A 157 -21.45 -2.43 -37.59
N ASP A 158 -22.77 -2.49 -37.42
CA ASP A 158 -23.59 -1.38 -36.94
C ASP A 158 -23.69 -1.45 -35.41
N VAL A 159 -23.56 -0.32 -34.72
CA VAL A 159 -23.65 -0.24 -33.26
C VAL A 159 -24.98 0.38 -32.87
N TYR A 160 -25.73 -0.28 -32.00
CA TYR A 160 -27.03 0.16 -31.51
C TYR A 160 -26.98 0.45 -30.01
N GLU A 161 -27.58 1.57 -29.59
CA GLU A 161 -27.93 1.85 -28.21
C GLU A 161 -29.25 1.13 -27.89
N ILE A 162 -29.23 0.24 -26.90
CA ILE A 162 -30.39 -0.58 -26.54
C ILE A 162 -30.77 -0.46 -25.06
N GLU A 163 -32.05 -0.63 -24.76
CA GLU A 163 -32.56 -0.83 -23.41
C GLU A 163 -33.26 -2.19 -23.32
N LEU A 164 -32.82 -3.03 -22.39
CA LEU A 164 -33.33 -4.39 -22.21
C LEU A 164 -34.42 -4.42 -21.14
N HIS A 165 -35.52 -5.12 -21.40
CA HIS A 165 -36.57 -5.25 -20.39
C HIS A 165 -36.07 -6.00 -19.14
N PRO A 166 -36.30 -5.48 -17.91
CA PRO A 166 -35.77 -6.09 -16.68
C PRO A 166 -36.12 -7.57 -16.48
N ASP A 167 -37.34 -8.00 -16.83
CA ASP A 167 -37.80 -9.41 -16.78
C ASP A 167 -36.99 -10.36 -17.68
N HIS A 168 -36.31 -9.83 -18.69
CA HIS A 168 -35.59 -10.60 -19.70
C HIS A 168 -34.08 -10.61 -19.48
N GLN A 169 -33.64 -10.17 -18.31
CA GLN A 169 -32.23 -10.18 -17.90
C GLN A 169 -32.04 -11.05 -16.66
N THR A 170 -31.20 -12.09 -16.76
CA THR A 170 -30.86 -12.98 -15.65
C THR A 170 -29.35 -12.95 -15.40
N LYS A 171 -28.90 -12.88 -14.15
CA LYS A 171 -27.47 -12.76 -13.75
C LYS A 171 -26.74 -11.46 -14.18
N PHE A 172 -27.41 -10.55 -14.88
CA PHE A 172 -27.02 -9.15 -15.01
C PHE A 172 -28.28 -8.28 -14.97
N LYS A 173 -28.12 -7.00 -14.61
CA LYS A 173 -29.17 -5.98 -14.64
C LYS A 173 -28.57 -4.69 -15.17
N VAL A 174 -28.79 -4.42 -16.44
CA VAL A 174 -28.37 -3.19 -17.12
C VAL A 174 -29.61 -2.49 -17.67
N GLN A 175 -29.68 -1.18 -17.43
CA GLN A 175 -30.74 -0.36 -18.02
C GLN A 175 -30.38 -0.01 -19.46
N HIS A 176 -29.16 0.49 -19.66
CA HIS A 176 -28.61 0.85 -20.97
C HIS A 176 -27.48 -0.10 -21.35
N ALA A 177 -27.50 -0.59 -22.60
CA ALA A 177 -26.49 -1.43 -23.19
C ALA A 177 -26.20 -0.98 -24.63
N HIS A 178 -25.11 -1.49 -25.20
CA HIS A 178 -24.89 -1.40 -26.64
C HIS A 178 -24.87 -2.79 -27.27
N SER A 179 -25.36 -2.86 -28.51
CA SER A 179 -25.33 -4.05 -29.36
C SER A 179 -24.45 -3.76 -30.55
N GLU A 180 -23.39 -4.55 -30.72
CA GLU A 180 -22.61 -4.57 -31.95
C GLU A 180 -23.20 -5.63 -32.86
N THR A 181 -23.70 -5.21 -34.01
CA THR A 181 -24.43 -6.06 -34.94
C THR A 181 -23.69 -6.17 -36.27
N THR A 182 -23.28 -7.38 -36.61
CA THR A 182 -22.64 -7.69 -37.89
C THR A 182 -23.59 -8.51 -38.75
N GLU A 183 -23.82 -8.08 -39.98
CA GLU A 183 -24.54 -8.84 -41.00
C GLU A 183 -23.50 -9.51 -41.89
N GLU A 184 -23.68 -10.79 -42.22
CA GLU A 184 -22.78 -11.49 -43.15
C GLU A 184 -22.96 -10.92 -44.57
N ARG A 185 -22.11 -9.96 -44.93
CA ARG A 185 -22.13 -9.25 -46.23
C ARG A 185 -21.00 -9.75 -47.14
N ALA A 186 -19.93 -10.32 -46.57
CA ALA A 186 -18.81 -10.88 -47.32
C ALA A 186 -18.25 -12.18 -46.69
N PRO A 187 -17.63 -13.07 -47.49
CA PRO A 187 -16.93 -14.25 -46.96
C PRO A 187 -15.78 -13.84 -46.03
N GLY A 188 -15.77 -14.35 -44.79
CA GLY A 188 -14.74 -14.10 -43.78
C GLY A 188 -15.21 -13.27 -42.57
N GLU A 189 -16.26 -12.46 -42.70
CA GLU A 189 -16.81 -11.68 -41.57
C GLU A 189 -17.34 -12.58 -40.43
N TRP A 190 -17.84 -13.77 -40.79
CA TRP A 190 -18.25 -14.78 -39.83
C TRP A 190 -17.07 -15.37 -39.04
N ASP A 191 -15.90 -15.52 -39.67
CA ASP A 191 -14.69 -16.02 -38.99
C ASP A 191 -14.16 -15.00 -38.00
N ASP A 192 -14.19 -13.71 -38.35
CA ASP A 192 -13.82 -12.60 -37.47
C ASP A 192 -14.77 -12.48 -36.28
N TYR A 193 -16.10 -12.56 -36.51
CA TYR A 193 -17.10 -12.60 -35.44
C TYR A 193 -16.87 -13.76 -34.47
N ASN A 194 -16.67 -14.99 -34.99
CA ASN A 194 -16.46 -16.17 -34.16
C ASN A 194 -15.16 -16.07 -33.36
N LYS A 195 -14.11 -15.48 -33.94
CA LYS A 195 -12.84 -15.23 -33.28
C LYS A 195 -13.01 -14.23 -32.14
N GLU A 196 -13.71 -13.12 -32.37
CA GLU A 196 -14.02 -12.13 -31.34
C GLU A 196 -14.84 -12.73 -30.20
N LEU A 197 -15.94 -13.40 -30.54
CA LEU A 197 -16.80 -14.09 -29.58
C LEU A 197 -16.01 -15.09 -28.73
N ARG A 198 -15.09 -15.86 -29.34
CA ARG A 198 -14.22 -16.78 -28.62
C ARG A 198 -13.29 -16.06 -27.65
N ASN A 199 -12.62 -15.00 -28.11
CA ASN A 199 -11.72 -14.20 -27.26
C ASN A 199 -12.47 -13.58 -26.08
N LEU A 200 -13.62 -12.93 -26.34
CA LEU A 200 -14.46 -12.32 -25.31
C LEU A 200 -15.00 -13.35 -24.31
N SER A 201 -15.38 -14.54 -24.79
CA SER A 201 -15.85 -15.61 -23.90
C SER A 201 -14.76 -16.09 -22.94
N ILE A 202 -13.50 -16.12 -23.41
CA ILE A 202 -12.34 -16.46 -22.56
C ILE A 202 -12.02 -15.30 -21.60
N LEU A 203 -11.95 -14.07 -22.12
CA LEU A 203 -11.61 -12.88 -21.32
C LEU A 203 -12.67 -12.55 -20.27
N ASN A 204 -13.94 -12.85 -20.51
CA ASN A 204 -14.99 -12.72 -19.50
C ASN A 204 -14.74 -13.58 -18.25
N GLU A 205 -14.07 -14.73 -18.39
CA GLU A 205 -13.70 -15.56 -17.23
C GLU A 205 -12.63 -14.88 -16.35
N LEU A 206 -11.92 -13.85 -16.85
CA LEU A 206 -11.03 -13.02 -16.04
C LEU A 206 -11.80 -12.18 -15.02
N GLY A 207 -13.01 -11.71 -15.38
CA GLY A 207 -13.78 -10.75 -14.58
C GLY A 207 -13.01 -9.46 -14.26
N HIS A 208 -12.16 -9.00 -15.18
CA HIS A 208 -11.29 -7.85 -14.95
C HIS A 208 -12.06 -6.51 -15.05
N PRO A 209 -11.91 -5.58 -14.09
CA PRO A 209 -12.71 -4.34 -14.05
C PRO A 209 -12.44 -3.36 -15.20
N ASN A 210 -11.26 -3.45 -15.83
CA ASN A 210 -10.85 -2.59 -16.95
C ASN A 210 -10.87 -3.31 -18.32
N VAL A 211 -11.58 -4.43 -18.44
CA VAL A 211 -11.86 -5.10 -19.73
C VAL A 211 -13.36 -5.10 -19.94
N ILE A 212 -13.84 -4.75 -21.13
CA ILE A 212 -15.28 -4.73 -21.43
C ILE A 212 -15.88 -6.12 -21.26
N GLU A 213 -17.01 -6.19 -20.56
CA GLU A 213 -17.69 -7.46 -20.29
C GLU A 213 -18.70 -7.79 -21.41
N LEU A 214 -18.59 -8.96 -22.03
CA LEU A 214 -19.63 -9.46 -22.94
C LEU A 214 -20.84 -9.97 -22.12
N LEU A 215 -21.95 -9.23 -22.12
CA LEU A 215 -23.16 -9.58 -21.36
C LEU A 215 -23.92 -10.76 -21.97
N ALA A 216 -24.04 -10.75 -23.31
CA ALA A 216 -24.74 -11.78 -24.07
C ALA A 216 -24.28 -11.78 -25.53
N SER A 217 -24.39 -12.92 -26.19
CA SER A 217 -24.23 -13.03 -27.65
C SER A 217 -25.35 -13.86 -28.27
N TYR A 218 -25.81 -13.46 -29.45
CA TYR A 218 -26.83 -14.19 -30.18
C TYR A 218 -26.82 -13.85 -31.67
N THR A 219 -27.33 -14.76 -32.48
CA THR A 219 -27.65 -14.52 -33.89
C THR A 219 -29.16 -14.35 -34.02
N HIS A 220 -29.64 -13.31 -34.70
CA HIS A 220 -31.05 -13.10 -34.99
C HIS A 220 -31.25 -13.02 -36.51
N GLY A 221 -31.83 -14.07 -37.09
CA GLY A 221 -31.83 -14.23 -38.54
C GLY A 221 -30.41 -14.43 -39.08
N ASP A 222 -29.97 -13.48 -39.90
CA ASP A 222 -28.64 -13.39 -40.53
C ASP A 222 -27.73 -12.36 -39.84
N LYS A 223 -28.16 -11.79 -38.70
CA LYS A 223 -27.41 -10.77 -37.96
C LYS A 223 -26.80 -11.36 -36.71
N HIS A 224 -25.50 -11.23 -36.55
CA HIS A 224 -24.75 -11.62 -35.36
C HIS A 224 -24.65 -10.44 -34.40
N ASN A 225 -24.88 -10.67 -33.11
CA ASN A 225 -24.96 -9.60 -32.11
C ASN A 225 -24.11 -9.92 -30.88
N LEU A 226 -23.35 -8.93 -30.42
CA LEU A 226 -22.65 -8.92 -29.13
C LEU A 226 -23.21 -7.79 -28.28
N ILE A 227 -23.61 -8.10 -27.05
CA ILE A 227 -24.20 -7.14 -26.12
C ILE A 227 -23.22 -6.81 -25.01
N PHE A 228 -23.00 -5.53 -24.76
CA PHE A 228 -22.05 -5.02 -23.78
C PHE A 228 -22.69 -3.91 -22.91
N PRO A 229 -22.14 -3.62 -21.72
CA PRO A 229 -22.56 -2.47 -20.92
C PRO A 229 -22.39 -1.16 -21.70
N PHE A 230 -23.32 -0.23 -21.56
CA PHE A 230 -23.18 1.08 -22.20
C PHE A 230 -22.14 1.94 -21.45
N ALA A 231 -21.14 2.44 -22.18
CA ALA A 231 -20.17 3.39 -21.65
C ALA A 231 -20.66 4.83 -21.88
N GLU A 232 -21.25 5.43 -20.84
CA GLU A 232 -21.91 6.74 -20.91
C GLU A 232 -20.97 7.87 -21.35
N ASP A 233 -19.69 7.80 -20.97
CA ASP A 233 -18.69 8.82 -21.32
C ASP A 233 -18.03 8.57 -22.70
N GLY A 234 -18.49 7.56 -23.44
CA GLY A 234 -18.02 7.24 -24.79
C GLY A 234 -16.63 6.63 -24.83
N ASN A 235 -15.85 6.94 -25.87
CA ASN A 235 -14.49 6.43 -26.06
C ASN A 235 -13.43 7.52 -25.87
N LEU A 236 -12.19 7.09 -25.60
CA LEU A 236 -11.05 7.95 -25.33
C LEU A 236 -10.74 8.89 -26.51
N HIS A 237 -11.02 8.49 -27.75
CA HIS A 237 -10.84 9.36 -28.90
C HIS A 237 -11.71 10.62 -28.82
N SER A 238 -13.00 10.46 -28.54
CA SER A 238 -13.95 11.57 -28.36
C SER A 238 -13.63 12.36 -27.10
N PHE A 239 -13.29 11.68 -26.00
CA PHE A 239 -12.86 12.30 -24.74
C PHE A 239 -11.71 13.28 -24.95
N LEU A 240 -10.65 12.89 -25.66
CA LEU A 240 -9.47 13.73 -25.90
C LEU A 240 -9.73 14.94 -26.82
N LEU A 241 -10.89 14.97 -27.49
CA LEU A 241 -11.30 16.08 -28.36
C LEU A 241 -12.34 17.01 -27.69
N ALA A 242 -12.82 16.65 -26.51
CA ALA A 242 -13.77 17.40 -25.70
C ALA A 242 -13.08 18.12 -24.53
N ASP A 243 -13.81 19.01 -23.86
CA ASP A 243 -13.34 19.64 -22.63
C ASP A 243 -13.25 18.63 -21.50
N ARG A 244 -12.31 18.87 -20.58
CA ARG A 244 -11.99 17.94 -19.48
C ARG A 244 -13.20 17.77 -18.56
N PRO A 245 -13.75 16.55 -18.42
CA PRO A 245 -14.92 16.33 -17.58
C PRO A 245 -14.55 16.40 -16.10
N THR A 246 -15.57 16.62 -15.26
CA THR A 246 -15.41 16.72 -13.80
C THR A 246 -14.91 15.42 -13.17
N SER A 247 -15.24 14.26 -13.76
CA SER A 247 -14.72 12.96 -13.31
C SER A 247 -13.20 12.89 -13.35
N PHE A 248 -12.58 13.55 -14.33
CA PHE A 248 -11.13 13.66 -14.48
C PHE A 248 -10.58 15.00 -14.01
N ALA A 249 -11.23 15.72 -13.10
CA ALA A 249 -10.77 17.06 -12.67
C ALA A 249 -9.35 17.09 -12.08
N SER A 250 -8.85 15.98 -11.55
CA SER A 250 -7.48 15.87 -11.01
C SER A 250 -6.60 14.98 -11.87
N ASP A 251 -5.30 15.24 -11.91
CA ASP A 251 -4.35 14.45 -12.71
C ASP A 251 -4.17 13.04 -12.14
N GLU A 252 -4.41 12.85 -10.84
CA GLU A 252 -4.46 11.54 -10.19
C GLU A 252 -5.53 10.61 -10.79
N ALA A 253 -6.64 11.15 -11.32
CA ALA A 253 -7.65 10.33 -11.98
C ALA A 253 -7.11 9.68 -13.26
N PHE A 254 -6.21 10.37 -13.99
CA PHE A 254 -5.55 9.78 -15.15
C PHE A 254 -4.54 8.70 -14.76
N LEU A 255 -3.78 8.89 -13.68
CA LEU A 255 -2.85 7.89 -13.16
C LEU A 255 -3.57 6.61 -12.72
N ASP A 256 -4.71 6.74 -12.04
CA ASP A 256 -5.55 5.60 -11.65
C ASP A 256 -6.09 4.87 -12.90
N ALA A 257 -6.60 5.62 -13.88
CA ALA A 257 -7.07 5.06 -15.14
C ALA A 257 -5.95 4.39 -15.95
N PHE A 258 -4.72 4.93 -15.93
CA PHE A 258 -3.54 4.29 -16.51
C PHE A 258 -3.20 2.97 -15.83
N CYS A 259 -3.25 2.93 -14.50
CA CYS A 259 -3.01 1.70 -13.73
C CYS A 259 -4.04 0.62 -14.10
N GLY A 260 -5.33 0.98 -14.16
CA GLY A 260 -6.40 0.06 -14.56
C GLY A 260 -6.23 -0.47 -15.98
N LEU A 261 -5.92 0.41 -16.93
CA LEU A 261 -5.70 0.02 -18.33
C LEU A 261 -4.43 -0.85 -18.49
N ALA A 262 -3.34 -0.50 -17.83
CA ALA A 262 -2.10 -1.29 -17.85
C ALA A 262 -2.32 -2.68 -17.26
N SER A 263 -3.08 -2.78 -16.16
CA SER A 263 -3.46 -4.05 -15.55
C SER A 263 -4.32 -4.91 -16.48
N ALA A 264 -5.26 -4.30 -17.23
CA ALA A 264 -6.01 -5.01 -18.26
C ALA A 264 -5.11 -5.55 -19.38
N ILE A 265 -4.17 -4.74 -19.88
CA ILE A 265 -3.21 -5.15 -20.93
C ILE A 265 -2.31 -6.28 -20.41
N GLU A 266 -1.79 -6.16 -19.18
CA GLU A 266 -1.01 -7.21 -18.52
C GLU A 266 -1.79 -8.52 -18.45
N ARG A 267 -3.06 -8.47 -18.02
CA ARG A 267 -3.92 -9.65 -17.90
C ARG A 267 -4.26 -10.30 -19.23
N VAL A 268 -4.38 -9.51 -20.29
CA VAL A 268 -4.52 -10.02 -21.66
C VAL A 268 -3.21 -10.65 -22.14
N HIS A 269 -2.05 -10.04 -21.85
CA HIS A 269 -0.73 -10.55 -22.25
C HIS A 269 -0.34 -11.84 -21.53
N TYR A 270 -0.75 -11.98 -20.28
CA TYR A 270 -0.46 -13.09 -19.38
C TYR A 270 -1.75 -13.67 -18.80
N TYR A 271 -2.52 -14.34 -19.65
CA TYR A 271 -3.78 -14.95 -19.27
C TYR A 271 -3.51 -16.26 -18.53
N ALA A 272 -3.96 -16.34 -17.27
CA ALA A 272 -3.86 -17.56 -16.47
C ALA A 272 -5.20 -17.86 -15.77
N LEU A 273 -5.71 -19.07 -15.96
CA LEU A 273 -6.82 -19.63 -15.20
C LEU A 273 -6.30 -20.77 -14.33
N GLU A 274 -5.99 -20.44 -13.08
CA GLU A 274 -5.47 -21.40 -12.09
C GLU A 274 -6.39 -22.61 -11.92
N LYS A 275 -7.72 -22.40 -11.89
CA LYS A 275 -8.72 -23.47 -11.71
C LYS A 275 -8.67 -24.55 -12.79
N LEU A 276 -8.23 -24.19 -14.00
CA LEU A 276 -8.17 -25.10 -15.14
C LEU A 276 -6.73 -25.41 -15.57
N GLN A 277 -5.72 -24.88 -14.87
CA GLN A 277 -4.30 -24.97 -15.24
C GLN A 277 -4.04 -24.53 -16.70
N ILE A 278 -4.77 -23.50 -17.14
CA ILE A 278 -4.61 -22.93 -18.49
C ILE A 278 -3.75 -21.68 -18.36
N GLU A 279 -2.62 -21.68 -19.07
CA GLU A 279 -1.77 -20.51 -19.25
C GLU A 279 -1.71 -20.19 -20.75
N MET A 280 -2.07 -18.95 -21.08
CA MET A 280 -2.10 -18.45 -22.44
C MET A 280 -1.36 -17.11 -22.52
N ILE A 281 -0.81 -16.85 -23.70
CA ILE A 281 -0.30 -15.52 -24.04
C ILE A 281 -1.26 -14.84 -25.00
N GLY A 282 -1.49 -13.55 -24.79
CA GLY A 282 -2.39 -12.76 -25.60
C GLY A 282 -1.75 -11.50 -26.16
N CYS A 283 -2.34 -11.00 -27.24
CA CYS A 283 -2.07 -9.68 -27.78
C CYS A 283 -3.39 -9.07 -28.26
N HIS A 284 -3.56 -7.76 -28.04
CA HIS A 284 -4.72 -7.02 -28.50
C HIS A 284 -4.65 -6.66 -29.99
N HIS A 285 -3.47 -6.21 -30.45
CA HIS A 285 -3.12 -5.81 -31.83
C HIS A 285 -3.79 -4.55 -32.39
N ASP A 286 -4.85 -4.02 -31.77
CA ASP A 286 -5.53 -2.79 -32.22
C ASP A 286 -5.73 -1.78 -31.09
N LEU A 287 -4.71 -1.59 -30.25
CA LEU A 287 -4.76 -0.58 -29.19
C LEU A 287 -4.74 0.84 -29.79
N LYS A 288 -5.86 1.54 -29.63
CA LYS A 288 -6.03 2.94 -30.05
C LYS A 288 -7.10 3.62 -29.20
N PRO A 289 -7.16 4.96 -29.14
CA PRO A 289 -8.16 5.67 -28.33
C PRO A 289 -9.63 5.37 -28.67
N LYS A 290 -9.94 4.85 -29.86
CA LYS A 290 -11.32 4.44 -30.20
C LYS A 290 -11.74 3.15 -29.49
N ASN A 291 -10.78 2.31 -29.11
CA ASN A 291 -10.98 0.99 -28.51
C ASN A 291 -10.72 1.01 -26.99
N ILE A 292 -10.74 2.21 -26.42
CA ILE A 292 -10.68 2.43 -24.97
C ILE A 292 -11.94 3.20 -24.61
N LEU A 293 -12.84 2.54 -23.88
CA LEU A 293 -14.06 3.16 -23.38
C LEU A 293 -13.75 3.93 -22.09
N VAL A 294 -14.46 5.04 -21.91
CA VAL A 294 -14.39 5.85 -20.69
C VAL A 294 -15.66 5.59 -19.89
N GLN A 295 -15.50 5.26 -18.61
CA GLN A 295 -16.62 5.07 -17.70
C GLN A 295 -16.27 5.64 -16.33
N GLY A 296 -16.89 6.76 -15.96
CA GLY A 296 -16.59 7.49 -14.73
C GLY A 296 -15.13 7.97 -14.70
N LYS A 297 -14.31 7.33 -13.87
CA LYS A 297 -12.87 7.62 -13.72
C LYS A 297 -11.98 6.50 -14.27
N SER A 298 -12.56 5.55 -15.00
CA SER A 298 -11.87 4.34 -15.44
C SER A 298 -11.80 4.27 -16.96
N PHE A 299 -10.71 3.69 -17.44
CA PHE A 299 -10.54 3.29 -18.84
C PHE A 299 -10.78 1.78 -18.96
N LEU A 300 -11.60 1.38 -19.92
CA LEU A 300 -11.92 -0.02 -20.21
C LEU A 300 -11.39 -0.38 -21.59
N LEU A 301 -10.67 -1.48 -21.67
CA LEU A 301 -10.21 -2.06 -22.93
C LEU A 301 -11.38 -2.75 -23.66
N SER A 302 -11.61 -2.41 -24.93
CA SER A 302 -12.68 -2.96 -25.77
C SER A 302 -12.20 -3.35 -27.16
N ASP A 303 -13.09 -3.95 -27.97
CA ASP A 303 -12.86 -4.36 -29.36
C ASP A 303 -11.73 -5.40 -29.50
N PHE A 304 -12.11 -6.67 -29.35
CA PHE A 304 -11.19 -7.81 -29.35
C PHE A 304 -11.18 -8.56 -30.68
N GLY A 305 -11.75 -8.00 -31.75
CA GLY A 305 -11.83 -8.62 -33.07
C GLY A 305 -10.47 -9.02 -33.66
N LEU A 306 -9.45 -8.18 -33.44
CA LEU A 306 -8.09 -8.44 -33.91
C LEU A 306 -7.19 -9.18 -32.91
N SER A 307 -7.69 -9.40 -31.68
CA SER A 307 -6.93 -10.04 -30.62
C SER A 307 -6.58 -11.50 -30.94
N LYS A 308 -5.45 -11.98 -30.41
CA LYS A 308 -5.03 -13.39 -30.54
C LYS A 308 -4.62 -13.92 -29.17
N LEU A 309 -5.19 -15.07 -28.79
CA LEU A 309 -4.79 -15.84 -27.60
C LEU A 309 -4.17 -17.17 -28.07
N LYS A 310 -2.97 -17.49 -27.57
CA LYS A 310 -2.19 -18.70 -27.90
C LYS A 310 -1.74 -19.42 -26.63
N GLU A 311 -1.28 -20.66 -26.74
CA GLU A 311 -0.69 -21.39 -25.61
C GLU A 311 0.60 -20.69 -25.15
N ALA A 312 0.90 -20.73 -23.84
CA ALA A 312 2.07 -20.04 -23.29
C ALA A 312 3.42 -20.55 -23.84
N THR A 313 3.45 -21.75 -24.44
CA THR A 313 4.62 -22.32 -25.12
C THR A 313 4.90 -21.73 -26.50
N ASP A 314 3.95 -20.99 -27.08
CA ASP A 314 4.07 -20.41 -28.42
C ASP A 314 4.77 -19.04 -28.42
N ASP A 315 5.28 -18.60 -29.58
CA ASP A 315 5.71 -17.21 -29.76
C ASP A 315 4.50 -16.29 -29.96
N SER A 316 4.55 -15.13 -29.29
CA SER A 316 3.57 -14.05 -29.43
C SER A 316 3.48 -13.46 -30.85
N LYS A 317 4.53 -13.61 -31.68
CA LYS A 317 4.55 -13.09 -33.05
C LYS A 317 3.42 -13.64 -33.91
N SER A 318 2.77 -12.76 -34.67
CA SER A 318 1.68 -13.11 -35.55
C SER A 318 1.73 -12.31 -36.86
N PRO A 319 1.33 -12.91 -38.01
CA PRO A 319 1.14 -12.15 -39.24
C PRO A 319 0.05 -11.09 -39.06
N TYR A 320 0.26 -9.91 -39.66
CA TYR A 320 -0.66 -8.77 -39.62
C TYR A 320 -1.07 -8.34 -41.03
N GLU A 321 -2.34 -8.57 -41.36
CA GLU A 321 -2.88 -8.41 -42.71
C GLU A 321 -3.57 -7.06 -42.94
N HIS A 322 -3.78 -6.26 -41.88
CA HIS A 322 -4.66 -5.07 -41.90
C HIS A 322 -3.95 -3.75 -42.29
N GLY A 323 -2.63 -3.75 -42.53
CA GLY A 323 -1.92 -2.58 -43.06
C GLY A 323 -1.81 -1.37 -42.12
N ALA A 324 -1.46 -0.20 -42.67
CA ALA A 324 -1.02 1.00 -41.94
C ALA A 324 -2.06 1.57 -40.94
N GLY A 325 -1.60 2.06 -39.78
CA GLY A 325 -2.43 2.71 -38.76
C GLY A 325 -1.68 3.78 -37.96
N ASP A 326 -2.41 4.69 -37.32
CA ASP A 326 -1.83 5.87 -36.63
C ASP A 326 -0.99 5.50 -35.39
N TYR A 327 -1.36 4.43 -34.68
CA TYR A 327 -0.74 3.96 -33.42
C TYR A 327 0.15 2.73 -33.61
N LEU A 328 0.32 2.28 -34.85
CA LEU A 328 1.03 1.06 -35.19
C LEU A 328 2.53 1.18 -34.86
N ALA A 329 3.15 0.10 -34.38
CA ALA A 329 4.58 0.05 -34.09
C ALA A 329 5.44 -0.05 -35.36
N PRO A 330 6.70 0.43 -35.35
CA PRO A 330 7.56 0.45 -36.53
C PRO A 330 7.75 -0.93 -37.19
N GLU A 331 7.92 -1.98 -36.39
CA GLU A 331 8.12 -3.34 -36.86
C GLU A 331 6.89 -3.93 -37.59
N CYS A 332 5.70 -3.42 -37.29
CA CYS A 332 4.46 -3.91 -37.90
C CYS A 332 4.29 -3.47 -39.36
N GLU A 333 5.10 -2.52 -39.84
CA GLU A 333 5.22 -2.22 -41.28
C GLU A 333 5.73 -3.43 -42.08
N THR A 334 6.37 -4.41 -41.41
CA THR A 334 6.79 -5.69 -42.01
C THR A 334 5.77 -6.82 -41.85
N HIS A 335 4.50 -6.48 -41.56
CA HIS A 335 3.40 -7.43 -41.36
C HIS A 335 3.57 -8.40 -40.17
N THR A 336 4.30 -7.99 -39.12
CA THR A 336 4.43 -8.78 -37.88
C THR A 336 3.97 -7.97 -36.66
N VAL A 337 3.08 -8.54 -35.85
CA VAL A 337 2.61 -7.96 -34.58
C VAL A 337 2.94 -8.88 -33.41
N SER A 338 3.17 -8.30 -32.23
CA SER A 338 3.50 -9.03 -31.00
C SER A 338 3.19 -8.19 -29.75
N ARG A 339 3.39 -8.74 -28.55
CA ARG A 339 3.18 -8.01 -27.27
C ARG A 339 3.92 -6.66 -27.20
N PRO A 340 5.20 -6.55 -27.60
CA PRO A 340 5.88 -5.24 -27.69
C PRO A 340 5.19 -4.21 -28.58
N SER A 341 4.39 -4.63 -29.56
CA SER A 341 3.64 -3.72 -30.45
C SER A 341 2.41 -3.13 -29.74
N ASP A 342 1.79 -3.89 -28.83
CA ASP A 342 0.76 -3.35 -27.91
C ASP A 342 1.37 -2.33 -26.94
N ILE A 343 2.57 -2.61 -26.41
CA ILE A 343 3.29 -1.68 -25.51
C ILE A 343 3.60 -0.35 -26.22
N TRP A 344 4.06 -0.41 -27.47
CA TRP A 344 4.24 0.79 -28.29
C TRP A 344 2.94 1.60 -28.44
N SER A 345 1.86 0.90 -28.80
CA SER A 345 0.56 1.52 -29.02
C SER A 345 0.04 2.17 -27.73
N PHE A 346 0.24 1.52 -26.59
CA PHE A 346 -0.08 2.07 -25.27
C PHE A 346 0.77 3.30 -24.95
N GLY A 347 2.07 3.30 -25.27
CA GLY A 347 2.95 4.47 -25.11
C GLY A 347 2.47 5.67 -25.95
N CYS A 348 1.99 5.41 -27.17
CA CYS A 348 1.38 6.43 -28.03
C CYS A 348 0.10 7.04 -27.40
N ILE A 349 -0.71 6.21 -26.76
CA ILE A 349 -1.93 6.63 -26.05
C ILE A 349 -1.59 7.47 -24.82
N ILE A 350 -0.62 7.04 -23.99
CA ILE A 350 -0.15 7.81 -22.82
C ILE A 350 0.36 9.17 -23.27
N LEU A 351 1.14 9.24 -24.36
CA LEU A 351 1.66 10.50 -24.90
C LEU A 351 0.54 11.49 -25.30
N GLU A 352 -0.54 11.00 -25.93
CA GLU A 352 -1.70 11.85 -26.25
C GLU A 352 -2.44 12.31 -25.00
N ILE A 353 -2.59 11.46 -23.98
CA ILE A 353 -3.23 11.84 -22.72
C ILE A 353 -2.37 12.86 -21.96
N LEU A 354 -1.05 12.71 -21.93
CA LEU A 354 -0.14 13.73 -21.36
C LEU A 354 -0.27 15.07 -22.08
N THR A 355 -0.36 15.04 -23.41
CA THR A 355 -0.62 16.24 -24.22
C THR A 355 -1.96 16.89 -23.85
N TYR A 356 -2.98 16.08 -23.58
CA TYR A 356 -4.30 16.55 -23.14
C TYR A 356 -4.28 17.16 -21.73
N ILE A 357 -3.59 16.53 -20.78
CA ILE A 357 -3.45 17.01 -19.41
C ILE A 357 -2.81 18.41 -19.41
N GLN A 358 -1.74 18.61 -20.19
CA GLN A 358 -1.00 19.88 -20.21
C GLN A 358 -1.64 20.96 -21.09
N GLY A 359 -2.27 20.58 -22.21
CA GLY A 359 -2.66 21.52 -23.26
C GLY A 359 -4.09 21.37 -23.79
N ASN A 360 -4.94 20.58 -23.12
CA ASN A 360 -6.35 20.30 -23.43
C ASN A 360 -6.59 19.73 -24.84
N SER A 361 -7.86 19.71 -25.27
CA SER A 361 -8.29 19.16 -26.56
C SER A 361 -7.65 19.86 -27.77
N LYS A 362 -7.27 21.14 -27.64
CA LYS A 362 -6.59 21.88 -28.70
C LYS A 362 -5.16 21.37 -28.90
N ALA A 363 -4.38 21.17 -27.83
CA ALA A 363 -3.02 20.64 -27.97
C ALA A 363 -3.01 19.23 -28.57
N VAL A 364 -4.00 18.38 -28.23
CA VAL A 364 -4.14 17.06 -28.86
C VAL A 364 -4.38 17.18 -30.37
N LYS A 365 -5.25 18.11 -30.79
CA LYS A 365 -5.52 18.35 -32.23
C LYS A 365 -4.26 18.83 -32.94
N ASP A 366 -3.56 19.81 -32.38
CA ASP A 366 -2.33 20.37 -32.94
C ASP A 366 -1.23 19.29 -33.03
N PHE A 367 -1.08 18.46 -31.99
CA PHE A 367 -0.13 17.35 -31.97
C PHE A 367 -0.45 16.25 -33.00
N ARG A 368 -1.72 15.87 -33.11
CA ARG A 368 -2.20 14.93 -34.15
C ARG A 368 -1.95 15.47 -35.56
N ASP A 369 -2.15 16.76 -35.76
CA ASP A 369 -1.97 17.42 -37.04
C ASP A 369 -0.50 17.55 -37.43
N ALA A 370 0.38 17.86 -36.48
CA ALA A 370 1.82 17.91 -36.69
C ALA A 370 2.45 16.55 -37.05
N ARG A 371 1.76 15.44 -36.74
CA ARG A 371 2.17 14.07 -37.12
C ARG A 371 1.65 13.62 -38.48
N LYS A 372 0.83 14.41 -39.19
CA LYS A 372 0.30 14.01 -40.50
C LYS A 372 1.42 13.75 -41.52
N GLU A 373 1.32 12.63 -42.22
CA GLU A 373 2.19 12.27 -43.35
C GLU A 373 1.39 11.54 -44.43
N LYS A 374 1.88 11.58 -45.67
CA LYS A 374 1.29 10.88 -46.81
C LYS A 374 2.00 9.55 -47.04
N LEU A 375 1.24 8.46 -47.03
CA LEU A 375 1.68 7.12 -47.41
C LEU A 375 0.88 6.68 -48.64
N GLY A 376 1.45 6.86 -49.83
CA GLY A 376 0.72 6.67 -51.09
C GLY A 376 -0.49 7.64 -51.19
N ASN A 377 -1.69 7.08 -51.36
CA ASN A 377 -2.95 7.83 -51.40
C ASN A 377 -3.60 8.03 -50.02
N GLN A 378 -3.03 7.45 -48.96
CA GLN A 378 -3.56 7.56 -47.60
C GLN A 378 -2.80 8.62 -46.80
N VAL A 379 -3.50 9.31 -45.91
CA VAL A 379 -2.91 10.22 -44.91
C VAL A 379 -2.96 9.52 -43.57
N ARG A 380 -1.80 9.33 -42.93
CA ARG A 380 -1.69 8.78 -41.58
C ARG A 380 -1.06 9.79 -40.62
N ARG A 381 -1.32 9.64 -39.32
CA ARG A 381 -0.73 10.45 -38.24
C ARG A 381 0.27 9.61 -37.45
N ALA A 382 1.30 9.10 -38.12
CA ALA A 382 2.23 8.15 -37.51
C ALA A 382 3.12 8.78 -36.41
N PHE A 383 3.43 8.01 -35.38
CA PHE A 383 4.39 8.36 -34.32
C PHE A 383 5.86 8.11 -34.69
N HIS A 384 6.11 7.35 -35.75
CA HIS A 384 7.45 7.09 -36.31
C HIS A 384 7.45 7.42 -37.82
N ALA A 385 8.64 7.47 -38.42
CA ALA A 385 8.84 7.73 -39.86
C ALA A 385 9.32 6.47 -40.62
N GLY A 386 9.06 5.30 -40.05
CA GLY A 386 9.45 3.97 -40.54
C GLY A 386 10.27 3.18 -39.52
N ILE A 387 10.75 1.99 -39.92
CA ILE A 387 11.64 1.13 -39.12
C ILE A 387 12.91 1.91 -38.74
N ASP A 388 13.26 1.88 -37.45
CA ASP A 388 14.42 2.56 -36.84
C ASP A 388 14.47 4.08 -37.07
N LYS A 389 13.32 4.71 -37.38
CA LYS A 389 13.23 6.14 -37.67
C LYS A 389 12.25 6.83 -36.71
N PRO A 390 12.72 7.35 -35.56
CA PRO A 390 11.88 8.15 -34.69
C PRO A 390 11.45 9.44 -35.39
N LYS A 391 10.27 9.96 -35.04
CA LYS A 391 9.75 11.20 -35.61
C LYS A 391 10.12 12.38 -34.71
N ALA A 392 10.75 13.41 -35.29
CA ALA A 392 11.24 14.57 -34.55
C ALA A 392 10.17 15.26 -33.69
N ILE A 393 8.94 15.40 -34.22
CA ILE A 393 7.82 16.00 -33.47
C ILE A 393 7.43 15.22 -32.22
N VAL A 394 7.57 13.88 -32.24
CA VAL A 394 7.28 13.02 -31.09
C VAL A 394 8.36 13.19 -30.03
N LEU A 395 9.63 13.20 -30.43
CA LEU A 395 10.75 13.44 -29.53
C LEU A 395 10.69 14.83 -28.88
N ASP A 396 10.39 15.87 -29.68
CA ASP A 396 10.21 17.24 -29.20
C ASP A 396 9.05 17.36 -28.20
N SER A 397 7.93 16.70 -28.47
CA SER A 397 6.79 16.62 -27.54
C SER A 397 7.18 15.95 -26.23
N LEU A 398 7.87 14.80 -26.28
CA LEU A 398 8.31 14.10 -25.07
C LEU A 398 9.23 14.98 -24.22
N THR A 399 10.19 15.69 -24.84
CA THR A 399 11.07 16.61 -24.11
C THR A 399 10.28 17.74 -23.44
N LYS A 400 9.36 18.39 -24.16
CA LYS A 400 8.52 19.47 -23.61
C LYS A 400 7.64 19.00 -22.45
N LEU A 401 7.03 17.83 -22.59
CA LEU A 401 6.16 17.27 -21.55
C LEU A 401 6.94 16.92 -20.27
N ALA A 402 8.21 16.51 -20.39
CA ALA A 402 9.06 16.16 -19.25
C ALA A 402 9.46 17.36 -18.40
N GLU A 403 9.47 18.57 -18.96
CA GLU A 403 9.85 19.82 -18.25
C GLU A 403 8.71 20.38 -17.38
N PHE A 404 7.51 19.79 -17.42
CA PHE A 404 6.33 20.35 -16.77
C PHE A 404 6.33 20.17 -15.24
N ASP A 405 6.50 18.93 -14.76
CA ASP A 405 6.64 18.59 -13.35
C ASP A 405 7.35 17.24 -13.17
N SER A 406 7.71 16.89 -11.93
CA SER A 406 8.42 15.65 -11.63
C SER A 406 7.62 14.38 -11.95
N THR A 407 6.28 14.41 -11.86
CA THR A 407 5.45 13.24 -12.19
C THR A 407 5.42 13.02 -13.70
N SER A 408 5.29 14.11 -14.46
CA SER A 408 5.34 14.15 -15.92
C SER A 408 6.70 13.69 -16.43
N GLN A 409 7.79 14.10 -15.78
CA GLN A 409 9.14 13.62 -16.11
C GLN A 409 9.22 12.09 -16.05
N ILE A 410 8.80 11.49 -14.93
CA ILE A 410 8.88 10.03 -14.73
C ILE A 410 7.93 9.28 -15.68
N LEU A 411 6.71 9.81 -15.92
CA LEU A 411 5.78 9.25 -16.91
C LEU A 411 6.36 9.31 -18.33
N VAL A 412 7.02 10.40 -18.70
CA VAL A 412 7.65 10.55 -20.01
C VAL A 412 8.82 9.59 -20.15
N GLU A 413 9.61 9.35 -19.10
CA GLU A 413 10.70 8.36 -19.12
C GLU A 413 10.18 6.95 -19.38
N LEU A 414 9.10 6.54 -18.71
CA LEU A 414 8.41 5.29 -19.01
C LEU A 414 7.85 5.28 -20.45
N THR A 415 7.22 6.38 -20.87
CA THR A 415 6.66 6.48 -22.23
C THR A 415 7.76 6.38 -23.30
N LYS A 416 8.94 6.95 -23.05
CA LYS A 416 10.11 6.83 -23.93
C LYS A 416 10.57 5.38 -24.07
N SER A 417 10.63 4.61 -22.98
CA SER A 417 11.02 3.19 -23.07
C SER A 417 9.98 2.33 -23.78
N MET A 418 8.69 2.67 -23.67
CA MET A 418 7.62 2.03 -24.43
C MET A 418 7.66 2.35 -25.93
N LEU A 419 8.15 3.55 -26.28
CA LEU A 419 8.33 4.03 -27.66
C LEU A 419 9.73 3.76 -28.22
N ASP A 420 10.46 2.79 -27.68
CA ASP A 420 11.74 2.37 -28.24
C ASP A 420 11.54 1.76 -29.64
N MET A 421 12.45 2.07 -30.57
CA MET A 421 12.39 1.53 -31.92
C MET A 421 12.66 0.03 -31.92
N ASP A 422 13.54 -0.47 -31.05
CA ASP A 422 13.79 -1.90 -30.88
C ASP A 422 12.68 -2.54 -30.03
N PRO A 423 11.85 -3.45 -30.58
CA PRO A 423 10.80 -4.12 -29.83
C PRO A 423 11.32 -4.91 -28.62
N LYS A 424 12.58 -5.34 -28.62
CA LYS A 424 13.18 -6.07 -27.49
C LYS A 424 13.63 -5.17 -26.35
N ALA A 425 13.87 -3.90 -26.62
CA ALA A 425 14.24 -2.92 -25.61
C ALA A 425 13.02 -2.38 -24.84
N ARG A 426 11.80 -2.55 -25.40
CA ARG A 426 10.56 -2.14 -24.75
C ARG A 426 10.29 -2.97 -23.49
N PRO A 427 9.77 -2.35 -22.41
CA PRO A 427 9.33 -3.08 -21.24
C PRO A 427 8.14 -3.99 -21.56
N ASP A 428 7.93 -5.05 -20.77
CA ASP A 428 6.72 -5.86 -20.87
C ASP A 428 5.55 -5.23 -20.10
N ALA A 429 4.33 -5.76 -20.31
CA ALA A 429 3.13 -5.20 -19.70
C ALA A 429 3.18 -5.22 -18.16
N LYS A 430 3.79 -6.25 -17.56
CA LYS A 430 3.97 -6.34 -16.11
C LYS A 430 4.85 -5.22 -15.58
N HIS A 431 5.99 -4.97 -16.24
CA HIS A 431 6.88 -3.87 -15.87
C HIS A 431 6.18 -2.52 -16.02
N VAL A 432 5.44 -2.29 -17.12
CA VAL A 432 4.69 -1.04 -17.34
C VAL A 432 3.62 -0.84 -16.25
N ALA A 433 2.84 -1.87 -15.92
CA ALA A 433 1.81 -1.80 -14.89
C ALA A 433 2.41 -1.51 -13.50
N SER A 434 3.49 -2.21 -13.12
CA SER A 434 4.20 -1.95 -11.86
C SER A 434 4.79 -0.54 -11.80
N ARG A 435 5.38 -0.05 -12.90
CA ARG A 435 5.94 1.30 -12.96
C ARG A 435 4.87 2.39 -12.86
N LEU A 436 3.73 2.22 -13.54
CA LEU A 436 2.59 3.15 -13.42
C LEU A 436 2.00 3.18 -12.00
N ARG A 437 1.84 2.00 -11.38
CA ARG A 437 1.39 1.90 -9.97
C ARG A 437 2.34 2.65 -9.04
N PHE A 438 3.65 2.52 -9.25
CA PHE A 438 4.64 3.24 -8.46
C PHE A 438 4.53 4.76 -8.62
N ILE A 439 4.47 5.25 -9.86
CA ILE A 439 4.30 6.69 -10.15
C ILE A 439 3.02 7.20 -9.47
N PHE A 440 1.94 6.42 -9.50
CA PHE A 440 0.70 6.79 -8.85
C PHE A 440 0.85 6.86 -7.33
N VAL A 441 1.52 5.90 -6.70
CA VAL A 441 1.83 5.94 -5.26
C VAL A 441 2.64 7.20 -4.91
N GLN A 442 3.70 7.52 -5.65
CA GLN A 442 4.48 8.75 -5.41
C GLN A 442 3.61 10.00 -5.51
N ARG A 443 2.75 10.09 -6.53
CA ARG A 443 1.85 11.24 -6.67
C ARG A 443 0.83 11.31 -5.52
N LEU A 444 0.28 10.18 -5.07
CA LEU A 444 -0.64 10.13 -3.92
C LEU A 444 0.05 10.59 -2.64
N ILE A 445 1.30 10.17 -2.41
CA ILE A 445 2.12 10.60 -1.26
C ILE A 445 2.30 12.11 -1.26
N SER A 446 2.70 12.68 -2.40
CA SER A 446 2.84 14.13 -2.56
C SER A 446 1.51 14.86 -2.35
N SER A 447 0.40 14.31 -2.89
CA SER A 447 -0.95 14.87 -2.73
C SER A 447 -1.41 14.87 -1.26
N ILE A 448 -1.10 13.81 -0.50
CA ILE A 448 -1.34 13.72 0.94
C ILE A 448 -0.48 14.75 1.67
N HIS A 449 0.81 14.85 1.34
CA HIS A 449 1.73 15.81 1.95
C HIS A 449 1.26 17.27 1.76
N GLU A 450 0.87 17.64 0.52
CA GLU A 450 0.29 18.95 0.22
C GLU A 450 -0.97 19.24 1.05
N ARG A 451 -1.79 18.23 1.34
CA ARG A 451 -3.00 18.37 2.18
C ARG A 451 -2.66 18.58 3.64
N TYR A 452 -1.65 17.89 4.17
CA TYR A 452 -1.14 18.16 5.52
C TYR A 452 -0.54 19.58 5.62
N GLN A 453 0.18 20.04 4.60
CA GLN A 453 0.66 21.43 4.56
C GLN A 453 -0.51 22.43 4.57
N LYS A 454 -1.57 22.19 3.78
CA LYS A 454 -2.80 23.00 3.78
C LYS A 454 -3.51 22.95 5.13
N LEU A 455 -3.50 21.80 5.80
CA LEU A 455 -4.10 21.62 7.13
C LEU A 455 -3.36 22.47 8.17
N SER A 456 -2.02 22.40 8.19
CA SER A 456 -1.21 23.23 9.07
C SER A 456 -1.38 24.73 8.79
N ALA A 457 -1.52 25.12 7.52
CA ALA A 457 -1.79 26.50 7.15
C ALA A 457 -3.19 26.97 7.56
N LYS A 458 -4.21 26.09 7.52
CA LYS A 458 -5.57 26.38 7.98
C LYS A 458 -5.65 26.49 9.51
N PHE A 459 -4.85 25.71 10.23
CA PHE A 459 -4.83 25.67 11.70
C PHE A 459 -3.42 25.97 12.27
N PRO A 460 -2.87 27.18 12.07
CA PRO A 460 -1.48 27.50 12.41
C PRO A 460 -1.18 27.51 13.92
N ASN A 461 -2.21 27.51 14.76
CA ASN A 461 -2.06 27.45 16.22
C ASN A 461 -2.48 26.09 16.83
N SER A 462 -2.89 25.11 16.01
CA SER A 462 -3.25 23.77 16.51
C SER A 462 -2.00 22.92 16.65
N PHE A 463 -1.71 22.49 17.87
CA PHE A 463 -0.60 21.58 18.12
C PHE A 463 -0.80 20.24 17.40
N GLU A 464 -2.03 19.73 17.40
CA GLU A 464 -2.44 18.49 16.77
C GLU A 464 -2.12 18.49 15.26
N ALA A 465 -2.41 19.60 14.57
CA ALA A 465 -2.10 19.76 13.14
C ALA A 465 -0.60 19.61 12.87
N HIS A 466 0.24 20.23 13.72
CA HIS A 466 1.70 20.19 13.57
C HIS A 466 2.25 18.79 13.87
N VAL A 467 1.75 18.12 14.90
CA VAL A 467 2.15 16.75 15.24
C VAL A 467 1.85 15.81 14.09
N GLU A 468 0.62 15.81 13.57
CA GLU A 468 0.22 14.89 12.51
C GLU A 468 0.93 15.20 11.18
N ALA A 469 1.18 16.49 10.88
CA ALA A 469 2.01 16.87 9.72
C ALA A 469 3.46 16.37 9.85
N ARG A 470 4.07 16.43 11.04
CA ARG A 470 5.41 15.87 11.28
C ARG A 470 5.40 14.34 11.15
N ARG A 471 4.41 13.66 11.72
CA ARG A 471 4.24 12.21 11.57
C ARG A 471 4.14 11.79 10.09
N GLN A 472 3.31 12.49 9.31
CA GLN A 472 3.15 12.21 7.89
C GLN A 472 4.44 12.47 7.10
N ARG A 473 5.21 13.50 7.47
CA ARG A 473 6.50 13.79 6.84
C ARG A 473 7.52 12.68 7.11
N SER A 474 7.59 12.17 8.33
CA SER A 474 8.48 11.07 8.69
C SER A 474 8.12 9.76 8.00
N TRP A 475 6.82 9.49 7.85
CA TRP A 475 6.33 8.39 7.02
C TRP A 475 6.77 8.52 5.56
N THR A 476 6.58 9.71 4.97
CA THR A 476 6.93 10.00 3.57
C THR A 476 8.42 9.80 3.32
N ALA A 477 9.28 10.36 4.18
CA ALA A 477 10.72 10.24 4.03
C ALA A 477 11.21 8.78 4.17
N SER A 478 10.58 7.99 5.04
CA SER A 478 10.88 6.56 5.14
C SER A 478 10.44 5.79 3.91
N PHE A 479 9.30 6.14 3.32
CA PHE A 479 8.85 5.58 2.04
C PHE A 479 9.79 5.95 0.89
N GLU A 480 10.19 7.22 0.78
CA GLU A 480 11.13 7.71 -0.24
C GLU A 480 12.49 7.02 -0.14
N SER A 481 12.94 6.70 1.08
CA SER A 481 14.18 5.95 1.31
C SER A 481 14.17 4.49 0.79
N MET A 482 13.01 3.98 0.39
CA MET A 482 12.86 2.67 -0.28
C MET A 482 13.20 2.73 -1.78
N VAL A 483 13.08 3.91 -2.38
CA VAL A 483 13.26 4.13 -3.81
C VAL A 483 14.74 4.40 -4.02
N ASP A 484 15.49 3.38 -4.43
CA ASP A 484 16.93 3.49 -4.71
C ASP A 484 17.18 4.33 -5.98
N GLU A 485 18.39 4.90 -6.13
CA GLU A 485 18.78 5.75 -7.28
C GLU A 485 18.66 5.04 -8.65
N ASN A 486 18.58 3.70 -8.65
CA ASN A 486 18.40 2.87 -9.84
C ASN A 486 16.94 2.53 -10.15
N ASP A 487 15.95 3.19 -9.51
CA ASP A 487 14.52 3.00 -9.77
C ASP A 487 14.00 1.55 -9.55
N CYS A 488 14.81 0.71 -8.92
CA CYS A 488 14.51 -0.70 -8.74
C CYS A 488 13.79 -0.89 -7.40
N TRP A 489 12.46 -0.87 -7.46
CA TRP A 489 11.63 -1.39 -6.37
C TRP A 489 12.10 -2.80 -6.02
N SER A 490 12.42 -3.02 -4.74
CA SER A 490 12.80 -4.36 -4.28
C SER A 490 11.69 -5.34 -4.68
N TYR A 491 12.09 -6.44 -5.33
CA TYR A 491 11.25 -7.56 -5.76
C TYR A 491 10.33 -8.11 -4.65
N GLN A 492 10.55 -7.73 -3.38
CA GLN A 492 9.75 -8.11 -2.22
C GLN A 492 8.35 -7.46 -2.15
N LEU A 493 8.11 -6.31 -2.81
CA LEU A 493 6.77 -5.68 -2.88
C LEU A 493 5.97 -6.07 -4.13
N ASP A 494 6.57 -6.88 -5.00
CA ASP A 494 6.14 -7.17 -6.37
C ASP A 494 4.96 -8.16 -6.46
N GLN A 495 4.17 -8.32 -5.38
CA GLN A 495 2.88 -8.99 -5.44
C GLN A 495 1.79 -7.94 -5.70
N GLU A 496 1.14 -7.99 -6.85
CA GLU A 496 0.10 -7.04 -7.28
C GLU A 496 -0.95 -6.72 -6.20
N ALA A 497 -1.26 -7.70 -5.34
CA ALA A 497 -2.18 -7.55 -4.22
C ALA A 497 -1.73 -6.51 -3.18
N ASN A 498 -0.43 -6.41 -2.90
CA ASN A 498 0.13 -5.50 -1.91
C ASN A 498 0.09 -4.05 -2.40
N LEU A 499 0.53 -3.78 -3.63
CA LEU A 499 0.50 -2.44 -4.22
C LEU A 499 -0.92 -1.92 -4.38
N SER A 500 -1.85 -2.78 -4.79
CA SER A 500 -3.27 -2.42 -4.92
C SER A 500 -3.90 -2.11 -3.56
N ALA A 501 -3.50 -2.81 -2.49
CA ALA A 501 -3.92 -2.49 -1.13
C ALA A 501 -3.36 -1.13 -0.68
N ILE A 502 -2.07 -0.88 -0.90
CA ILE A 502 -1.42 0.40 -0.57
C ILE A 502 -2.11 1.57 -1.29
N ILE A 503 -2.34 1.46 -2.61
CA ILE A 503 -3.02 2.51 -3.38
C ILE A 503 -4.42 2.79 -2.82
N ARG A 504 -5.19 1.76 -2.47
CA ARG A 504 -6.53 1.93 -1.86
C ARG A 504 -6.47 2.72 -0.55
N GLU A 505 -5.55 2.37 0.34
CA GLU A 505 -5.38 3.08 1.62
C GLU A 505 -4.92 4.53 1.41
N LEU A 506 -4.02 4.78 0.46
CA LEU A 506 -3.57 6.13 0.13
C LEU A 506 -4.69 7.00 -0.47
N VAL A 507 -5.49 6.43 -1.37
CA VAL A 507 -6.67 7.11 -1.93
C VAL A 507 -7.68 7.42 -0.83
N ALA A 508 -7.95 6.47 0.07
CA ALA A 508 -8.84 6.67 1.21
C ALA A 508 -8.34 7.78 2.14
N ALA A 509 -7.06 7.76 2.53
CA ALA A 509 -6.45 8.79 3.36
C ALA A 509 -6.50 10.17 2.69
N ARG A 510 -6.20 10.26 1.39
CA ARG A 510 -6.30 11.50 0.61
C ARG A 510 -7.72 12.08 0.64
N ASP A 511 -8.73 11.24 0.41
CA ASP A 511 -10.12 11.67 0.31
C ASP A 511 -10.69 12.06 1.68
N GLU A 512 -10.31 11.35 2.74
CA GLU A 512 -10.65 11.72 4.12
C GLU A 512 -10.02 13.07 4.51
N LEU A 513 -8.73 13.27 4.22
CA LEU A 513 -8.07 14.57 4.42
C LEU A 513 -8.73 15.69 3.61
N ALA A 514 -9.17 15.40 2.38
CA ALA A 514 -9.94 16.34 1.58
C ALA A 514 -11.26 16.71 2.27
N SER A 515 -11.95 15.74 2.86
CA SER A 515 -13.18 15.96 3.64
C SER A 515 -12.91 16.80 4.89
N ILE A 516 -11.86 16.50 5.66
CA ILE A 516 -11.45 17.27 6.84
C ILE A 516 -11.17 18.75 6.47
N LEU A 517 -10.48 18.98 5.35
CA LEU A 517 -10.16 20.33 4.88
C LEU A 517 -11.39 21.15 4.48
N THR A 518 -12.47 20.52 4.01
CA THR A 518 -13.70 21.22 3.61
C THR A 518 -14.67 21.50 4.76
N ARG A 519 -14.49 20.89 5.93
CA ARG A 519 -15.33 21.19 7.13
C ARG A 519 -15.14 22.63 7.60
N SER A 520 -16.23 23.26 8.06
CA SER A 520 -16.28 24.67 8.50
C SER A 520 -15.86 24.90 9.94
N GLU A 521 -15.28 23.89 10.60
CA GLU A 521 -14.90 23.96 12.00
C GLU A 521 -13.71 24.93 12.17
N ASN A 522 -13.83 25.81 13.18
CA ASN A 522 -12.79 26.79 13.51
C ASN A 522 -11.64 26.20 14.36
N ALA A 523 -11.77 24.94 14.80
CA ALA A 523 -10.78 24.23 15.61
C ALA A 523 -10.67 22.77 15.17
N LEU A 524 -9.46 22.19 15.26
CA LEU A 524 -9.17 20.84 14.77
C LEU A 524 -9.50 19.73 15.79
N SER A 525 -9.62 20.04 17.08
CA SER A 525 -9.82 19.03 18.14
C SER A 525 -10.97 18.03 17.88
N PRO A 526 -12.14 18.40 17.30
CA PRO A 526 -13.20 17.44 16.99
C PRO A 526 -12.84 16.44 15.87
N LEU A 527 -11.87 16.79 15.02
CA LEU A 527 -11.41 15.99 13.86
C LEU A 527 -10.09 15.27 14.14
N TYR A 528 -9.47 15.53 15.30
CA TYR A 528 -8.14 15.03 15.58
C TYR A 528 -8.08 13.49 15.57
N ALA A 529 -9.10 12.83 16.12
CA ALA A 529 -9.17 11.37 16.11
C ALA A 529 -9.19 10.79 14.69
N ASP A 530 -10.00 11.39 13.80
CA ASP A 530 -10.09 11.00 12.37
C ASP A 530 -8.73 11.19 11.68
N LEU A 531 -8.08 12.34 11.94
CA LEU A 531 -6.77 12.67 11.38
C LEU A 531 -5.67 11.71 11.85
N SER A 532 -5.62 11.43 13.16
CA SER A 532 -4.61 10.54 13.74
C SER A 532 -4.80 9.11 13.25
N LEU A 533 -6.05 8.63 13.16
CA LEU A 533 -6.38 7.32 12.61
C LEU A 533 -5.99 7.21 11.12
N ALA A 534 -6.19 8.27 10.34
CA ALA A 534 -5.76 8.29 8.95
C ALA A 534 -4.24 8.15 8.84
N ASN A 535 -3.47 8.83 9.69
CA ASN A 535 -2.02 8.75 9.71
C ASN A 535 -1.49 7.40 10.23
N ASP A 536 -2.16 6.79 11.21
CA ASP A 536 -1.87 5.44 11.70
C ASP A 536 -2.03 4.40 10.59
N ARG A 537 -3.10 4.50 9.79
CA ARG A 537 -3.30 3.63 8.63
C ARG A 537 -2.18 3.79 7.61
N LEU A 538 -1.75 5.03 7.33
CA LEU A 538 -0.59 5.29 6.45
C LEU A 538 0.68 4.61 6.99
N LEU A 539 0.99 4.77 8.28
CA LEU A 539 2.13 4.10 8.90
C LEU A 539 2.04 2.57 8.77
N ASN A 540 0.86 2.00 9.02
CA ASN A 540 0.63 0.56 8.94
C ASN A 540 0.71 0.01 7.50
N THR A 541 0.54 0.84 6.47
CA THR A 541 0.81 0.44 5.07
C THR A 541 2.30 0.25 4.75
N LEU A 542 3.23 0.77 5.57
CA LEU A 542 4.65 0.50 5.37
C LEU A 542 5.00 -0.95 5.74
N PRO A 543 5.95 -1.58 5.04
CA PRO A 543 6.63 -2.77 5.54
C PRO A 543 7.07 -2.59 6.99
N VAL A 544 6.92 -3.63 7.80
CA VAL A 544 7.18 -3.58 9.26
C VAL A 544 8.58 -3.02 9.56
N ASP A 545 9.56 -3.37 8.73
CA ASP A 545 10.96 -2.93 8.87
C ASP A 545 11.13 -1.40 8.77
N LEU A 546 10.21 -0.71 8.08
CA LEU A 546 10.25 0.73 7.87
C LEU A 546 9.36 1.51 8.84
N GLN A 547 8.41 0.85 9.49
CA GLN A 547 7.58 1.48 10.51
C GLN A 547 8.44 1.99 11.68
N MET A 548 9.45 1.23 12.10
CA MET A 548 10.35 1.64 13.17
C MET A 548 11.27 2.80 12.76
N LEU A 549 11.67 2.83 11.48
CA LEU A 549 12.44 3.94 10.92
C LEU A 549 11.60 5.22 10.87
N ALA A 550 10.38 5.14 10.35
CA ALA A 550 9.43 6.25 10.29
C ALA A 550 9.12 6.80 11.69
N LYS A 551 8.88 5.90 12.66
CA LYS A 551 8.68 6.28 14.05
C LYS A 551 9.90 6.99 14.63
N SER A 552 11.11 6.44 14.45
CA SER A 552 12.33 7.07 14.97
C SER A 552 12.62 8.42 14.34
N GLN A 553 12.33 8.58 13.04
CA GLN A 553 12.46 9.85 12.34
C GLN A 553 11.47 10.89 12.85
N TRP A 554 10.25 10.47 13.16
CA TRP A 554 9.25 11.34 13.78
C TRP A 554 9.69 11.79 15.17
N GLU A 555 10.14 10.87 16.02
CA GLU A 555 10.66 11.18 17.36
C GLU A 555 11.82 12.19 17.30
N LEU A 556 12.75 12.00 16.37
CA LEU A 556 13.86 12.94 16.13
C LEU A 556 13.36 14.32 15.69
N SER A 557 12.42 14.40 14.76
CA SER A 557 11.86 15.67 14.27
C SER A 557 11.11 16.45 15.36
N MET A 558 10.47 15.74 16.29
CA MET A 558 9.78 16.34 17.43
C MET A 558 10.75 16.87 18.49
N LEU A 559 11.94 16.28 18.56
CA LEU A 559 12.99 16.60 19.52
C LEU A 559 14.15 17.36 18.87
N GLU A 560 13.95 18.00 17.72
CA GLU A 560 15.03 18.66 16.98
C GLU A 560 15.49 19.96 17.68
N SER A 561 14.54 20.74 18.20
CA SER A 561 14.81 22.04 18.83
C SER A 561 15.58 21.92 20.16
N ASP A 562 16.54 22.82 20.37
CA ASP A 562 17.25 23.02 21.63
C ASP A 562 16.67 24.20 22.45
N ASP A 563 15.61 24.88 21.97
CA ASP A 563 14.91 25.90 22.75
C ASP A 563 14.07 25.25 23.86
N THR A 564 14.44 25.53 25.11
CA THR A 564 13.78 24.98 26.30
C THR A 564 12.31 25.40 26.44
N ASN A 565 11.92 26.57 25.90
CA ASN A 565 10.54 27.02 25.88
C ASN A 565 9.72 26.26 24.83
N GLU A 566 10.30 26.00 23.67
CA GLU A 566 9.65 25.21 22.62
C GLU A 566 9.44 23.76 23.07
N LEU A 567 10.44 23.16 23.72
CA LEU A 567 10.33 21.83 24.30
C LEU A 567 9.30 21.77 25.43
N GLU A 568 9.19 22.82 26.26
CA GLU A 568 8.15 22.89 27.31
C GLU A 568 6.73 22.96 26.71
N ARG A 569 6.54 23.76 25.67
CA ARG A 569 5.26 23.83 24.94
C ARG A 569 4.93 22.49 24.30
N THR A 570 5.92 21.85 23.67
CA THR A 570 5.78 20.54 23.05
C THR A 570 5.39 19.49 24.09
N GLN A 571 6.07 19.46 25.24
CA GLN A 571 5.76 18.56 26.35
C GLN A 571 4.31 18.74 26.82
N ARG A 572 3.91 19.96 27.22
CA ARG A 572 2.57 20.23 27.74
C ARG A 572 1.49 19.88 26.73
N SER A 573 1.72 20.21 25.46
CA SER A 573 0.73 19.94 24.42
C SER A 573 0.59 18.44 24.12
N LEU A 574 1.66 17.64 24.24
CA LEU A 574 1.59 16.17 24.16
C LEU A 574 0.82 15.57 25.35
N GLU A 575 1.01 16.11 26.56
CA GLU A 575 0.27 15.71 27.77
C GLU A 575 -1.23 16.04 27.64
N ASP A 576 -1.55 17.26 27.21
CA ASP A 576 -2.93 17.74 27.04
C ASP A 576 -3.68 16.98 25.92
N ALA A 577 -2.99 16.67 24.81
CA ALA A 577 -3.56 15.91 23.69
C ALA A 577 -3.75 14.41 23.98
N HIS A 578 -3.40 13.93 25.18
CA HIS A 578 -3.46 12.51 25.58
C HIS A 578 -2.73 11.59 24.58
N PHE A 579 -1.64 12.08 23.99
CA PHE A 579 -0.90 11.32 22.97
C PHE A 579 -0.27 10.07 23.61
N GLU A 580 -0.60 8.87 23.10
CA GLU A 580 -0.03 7.62 23.60
C GLU A 580 1.47 7.52 23.26
N GLY A 581 2.34 7.57 24.27
CA GLY A 581 3.77 7.27 24.10
C GLY A 581 4.70 8.03 25.04
N ASN A 582 5.97 7.65 24.97
CA ASN A 582 7.03 8.23 25.81
C ASN A 582 7.56 9.59 25.30
N MET A 583 6.89 10.22 24.34
CA MET A 583 7.38 11.45 23.69
C MET A 583 7.33 12.70 24.57
N SER A 584 6.25 12.88 25.34
CA SER A 584 6.17 13.97 26.33
C SER A 584 7.30 13.85 27.35
N ILE A 585 7.56 12.61 27.79
CA ILE A 585 8.66 12.27 28.67
C ILE A 585 10.02 12.58 28.03
N MET A 586 10.25 12.18 26.78
CA MET A 586 11.51 12.46 26.07
C MET A 586 11.72 13.97 25.87
N ALA A 587 10.67 14.73 25.54
CA ALA A 587 10.75 16.20 25.42
C ALA A 587 11.11 16.86 26.76
N LYS A 588 10.49 16.40 27.86
CA LYS A 588 10.82 16.83 29.22
C LYS A 588 12.28 16.53 29.56
N LEU A 589 12.76 15.32 29.27
CA LEU A 589 14.13 14.90 29.55
C LEU A 589 15.15 15.68 28.71
N LYS A 590 14.87 15.91 27.41
CA LYS A 590 15.70 16.77 26.56
C LYS A 590 15.78 18.19 27.13
N ARG A 591 14.64 18.79 27.47
CA ARG A 591 14.58 20.14 28.08
C ARG A 591 15.36 20.21 29.39
N MET A 592 15.14 19.28 30.31
CA MET A 592 15.84 19.22 31.60
C MET A 592 17.34 19.08 31.40
N SER A 593 17.76 18.31 30.40
CA SER A 593 19.18 18.19 30.08
C SER A 593 19.79 19.49 29.59
N ILE A 594 19.12 20.23 28.70
CA ILE A 594 19.58 21.54 28.21
C ILE A 594 19.73 22.53 29.37
N LEU A 595 18.72 22.63 30.23
CA LEU A 595 18.77 23.47 31.43
C LEU A 595 19.93 23.11 32.37
N ALA A 596 20.28 21.82 32.45
CA ALA A 596 21.44 21.34 33.24
C ALA A 596 22.77 21.85 32.70
N ALA A 597 22.96 21.88 31.38
CA ALA A 597 24.22 22.32 30.78
C ALA A 597 24.43 23.83 30.90
N GLU A 598 23.35 24.61 30.75
CA GLU A 598 23.39 26.07 30.77
C GLU A 598 23.58 26.67 32.18
N SER A 599 23.60 25.84 33.24
CA SER A 599 23.74 26.29 34.65
C SER A 599 22.71 27.35 35.05
N VAL A 600 21.53 27.34 34.41
CA VAL A 600 20.44 28.26 34.73
C VAL A 600 19.78 27.72 36.00
N GLY A 601 20.07 28.40 37.12
CA GLY A 601 19.62 28.05 38.47
C GLY A 601 18.14 27.69 38.53
N THR A 602 17.86 26.39 38.45
CA THR A 602 16.53 25.84 38.68
C THR A 602 16.42 25.61 40.18
N SER A 603 15.69 26.52 40.83
CA SER A 603 15.48 26.45 42.27
C SER A 603 14.58 25.26 42.63
N THR A 604 15.01 24.52 43.66
CA THR A 604 14.25 23.59 44.51
C THR A 604 13.94 22.19 43.93
N SER A 605 14.93 21.31 43.88
CA SER A 605 14.67 19.88 44.07
C SER A 605 15.14 19.44 45.47
N ASN A 606 14.26 18.84 46.28
CA ASN A 606 14.59 18.26 47.59
C ASN A 606 15.38 16.93 47.45
N LEU A 607 16.21 16.79 46.41
CA LEU A 607 16.92 15.56 46.04
C LEU A 607 18.31 15.44 46.68
N ALA A 608 18.79 16.48 47.37
CA ALA A 608 20.04 16.42 48.11
C ALA A 608 19.88 15.53 49.36
N LEU A 609 20.66 14.44 49.41
CA LEU A 609 20.70 13.50 50.52
C LEU A 609 21.93 13.79 51.40
N ASP A 610 21.76 13.70 52.72
CA ASP A 610 22.88 13.84 53.63
C ASP A 610 23.69 12.53 53.68
N ALA A 611 24.99 12.64 53.38
CA ALA A 611 25.93 11.52 53.35
C ALA A 611 25.96 10.71 54.66
N LYS A 612 25.59 11.32 55.80
CA LYS A 612 25.52 10.63 57.11
C LYS A 612 24.48 9.51 57.16
N PHE A 613 23.49 9.51 56.28
CA PHE A 613 22.44 8.49 56.21
C PHE A 613 22.83 7.29 55.35
N VAL A 614 24.01 7.32 54.70
CA VAL A 614 24.56 6.22 53.92
C VAL A 614 25.33 5.28 54.86
N SER A 615 24.96 4.01 54.88
CA SER A 615 25.61 2.97 55.69
C SER A 615 25.83 1.68 54.87
N ARG A 616 26.64 0.73 55.39
CA ARG A 616 26.90 -0.58 54.76
C ARG A 616 27.37 -0.48 53.28
N ALA A 617 28.30 0.43 53.01
CA ALA A 617 28.84 0.67 51.67
C ALA A 617 29.83 -0.43 51.24
N GLU A 618 29.49 -1.17 50.18
CA GLU A 618 30.31 -2.22 49.57
C GLU A 618 30.70 -1.84 48.14
N LYS A 619 31.94 -2.11 47.74
CA LYS A 619 32.43 -1.83 46.38
C LYS A 619 31.79 -2.81 45.38
N PHE A 620 31.22 -2.28 44.30
CA PHE A 620 30.64 -3.05 43.21
C PHE A 620 31.17 -2.54 41.87
N GLY A 621 32.27 -3.14 41.37
CA GLY A 621 32.98 -2.60 40.21
C GLY A 621 33.49 -1.18 40.48
N ASP A 622 33.04 -0.22 39.69
CA ASP A 622 33.32 1.22 39.86
C ASP A 622 32.26 1.95 40.69
N HIS A 623 31.19 1.25 41.07
CA HIS A 623 30.05 1.75 41.82
C HIS A 623 30.11 1.31 43.28
N THR A 624 29.20 1.81 44.10
CA THR A 624 29.05 1.42 45.51
C THR A 624 27.62 0.99 45.77
N VAL A 625 27.42 -0.20 46.33
CA VAL A 625 26.11 -0.62 46.85
C VAL A 625 26.06 -0.23 48.33
N ALA A 626 25.03 0.51 48.74
CA ALA A 626 24.90 0.98 50.11
C ALA A 626 23.45 0.85 50.62
N THR A 627 23.23 1.16 51.89
CA THR A 627 21.91 1.29 52.49
C THR A 627 21.71 2.75 52.91
N VAL A 628 20.68 3.40 52.38
CA VAL A 628 20.29 4.76 52.75
C VAL A 628 19.09 4.70 53.67
N ARG A 629 19.18 5.39 54.81
CA ARG A 629 18.06 5.53 55.76
C ARG A 629 17.32 6.83 55.47
N SER A 630 16.02 6.75 55.19
CA SER A 630 15.15 7.93 55.04
C SER A 630 14.89 8.60 56.40
N GLU A 631 14.46 9.87 56.39
CA GLU A 631 14.07 10.60 57.61
C GLU A 631 12.95 9.89 58.41
N GLY A 632 12.12 9.09 57.75
CA GLY A 632 11.09 8.24 58.37
C GLY A 632 11.59 6.89 58.92
N GLY A 633 12.91 6.63 58.91
CA GLY A 633 13.52 5.41 59.46
C GLY A 633 13.51 4.18 58.54
N VAL A 634 12.92 4.27 57.36
CA VAL A 634 12.93 3.17 56.37
C VAL A 634 14.31 3.09 55.72
N GLU A 635 14.94 1.91 55.81
CA GLU A 635 16.20 1.59 55.14
C GLU A 635 15.93 1.05 53.73
N LYS A 636 16.58 1.64 52.73
CA LYS A 636 16.53 1.19 51.34
C LYS A 636 17.93 0.86 50.85
N ARG A 637 18.05 -0.23 50.08
CA ARG A 637 19.31 -0.56 49.40
C ARG A 637 19.40 0.26 48.11
N VAL A 638 20.55 0.86 47.89
CA VAL A 638 20.79 1.79 46.78
C VAL A 638 22.10 1.47 46.06
N LEU A 639 22.19 1.88 44.80
CA LEU A 639 23.44 1.96 44.06
C LEU A 639 23.90 3.41 44.03
N ILE A 640 25.19 3.66 44.28
CA ILE A 640 25.80 4.98 44.26
C ILE A 640 26.86 5.03 43.17
N GLU A 641 26.70 5.96 42.23
CA GLU A 641 27.67 6.26 41.19
C GLU A 641 28.47 7.53 41.52
N TRP A 642 29.80 7.42 41.58
CA TRP A 642 30.64 8.53 42.04
C TRP A 642 31.20 9.37 40.89
N VAL A 643 30.96 10.67 40.94
CA VAL A 643 31.51 11.71 40.05
C VAL A 643 32.59 12.48 40.82
N ARG A 644 33.87 12.21 40.54
CA ARG A 644 35.01 12.85 41.22
C ARG A 644 35.41 14.15 40.56
N TYR A 645 35.83 15.14 41.35
CA TYR A 645 36.33 16.43 40.87
C TYR A 645 37.69 16.81 41.49
N PRO A 646 38.52 17.59 40.78
CA PRO A 646 39.81 18.07 41.31
C PRO A 646 39.61 19.07 42.46
N LYS A 647 40.53 19.09 43.42
CA LYS A 647 40.39 19.83 44.69
C LYS A 647 40.55 21.36 44.58
N TRP A 648 40.93 21.90 43.43
CA TRP A 648 41.19 23.33 43.24
C TRP A 648 40.16 23.92 42.26
N GLU A 649 39.56 25.05 42.66
CA GLU A 649 38.61 25.92 41.92
C GLU A 649 37.13 25.80 42.32
N THR A 650 36.69 26.72 43.19
CA THR A 650 35.35 26.78 43.81
C THR A 650 34.23 27.00 42.79
N LYS A 651 34.49 27.75 41.70
CA LYS A 651 33.49 28.01 40.63
C LYS A 651 33.06 26.72 39.92
N SER A 652 34.00 25.80 39.72
CA SER A 652 33.78 24.51 39.05
C SER A 652 32.94 23.54 39.89
N ILE A 653 32.93 23.70 41.23
CA ILE A 653 32.12 22.87 42.15
C ILE A 653 30.64 23.27 42.11
N THR A 654 30.35 24.58 42.03
CA THR A 654 28.97 25.08 41.86
C THR A 654 28.36 24.62 40.55
N ILE A 655 29.08 24.80 39.44
CA ILE A 655 28.64 24.32 38.11
C ILE A 655 28.41 22.80 38.12
N LEU A 656 29.27 22.04 38.81
CA LEU A 656 29.12 20.59 38.94
C LEU A 656 27.92 20.21 39.82
N SER A 657 27.64 20.98 40.88
CA SER A 657 26.46 20.78 41.73
C SER A 657 25.18 20.96 40.92
N ASP A 658 25.05 22.05 40.16
CA ASP A 658 23.87 22.35 39.34
C ASP A 658 23.63 21.24 38.30
N ARG A 659 24.71 20.72 37.70
CA ARG A 659 24.65 19.59 36.76
C ARG A 659 24.21 18.28 37.41
N ILE A 660 24.76 17.95 38.57
CA ILE A 660 24.42 16.72 39.30
C ILE A 660 22.97 16.77 39.77
N GLU A 661 22.51 17.92 40.27
CA GLU A 661 21.13 18.13 40.66
C GLU A 661 20.18 17.94 39.47
N ALA A 662 20.49 18.55 38.33
CA ALA A 662 19.67 18.42 37.14
C ALA A 662 19.67 16.99 36.55
N LEU A 663 20.82 16.29 36.58
CA LEU A 663 20.90 14.86 36.22
C LEU A 663 20.07 13.99 37.18
N ALA A 664 20.19 14.20 38.50
CA ALA A 664 19.43 13.48 39.50
C ALA A 664 17.92 13.72 39.31
N SER A 665 17.53 14.95 39.02
CA SER A 665 16.14 15.33 38.73
C SER A 665 15.63 14.64 37.46
N ALA A 666 16.41 14.64 36.37
CA ALA A 666 16.05 13.99 35.11
C ALA A 666 15.91 12.46 35.28
N LEU A 667 16.70 11.85 36.17
CA LEU A 667 16.66 10.42 36.44
C LEU A 667 15.69 10.05 37.58
N SER A 668 15.02 11.01 38.23
CA SER A 668 14.18 10.77 39.42
C SER A 668 12.78 10.20 39.14
N SER A 669 12.22 9.47 40.11
CA SER A 669 11.09 8.54 39.90
C SER A 669 9.74 9.21 39.61
N SER A 670 9.25 9.04 38.37
CA SER A 670 7.86 8.68 37.99
C SER A 670 7.62 8.74 36.47
N ALA A 671 8.57 9.24 35.68
CA ALA A 671 8.37 9.47 34.25
C ALA A 671 9.68 9.39 33.45
N HIS A 672 10.41 8.28 33.49
CA HIS A 672 11.42 7.98 32.47
C HIS A 672 10.95 6.78 31.62
N PRO A 673 11.21 6.77 30.30
CA PRO A 673 10.71 5.71 29.42
C PRO A 673 11.26 4.34 29.85
N GLN A 674 10.46 3.28 29.76
CA GLN A 674 10.93 1.91 30.10
C GLN A 674 12.12 1.50 29.22
N GLU A 675 12.18 2.04 28.00
CA GLU A 675 13.20 1.84 26.99
C GLU A 675 14.58 2.29 27.48
N PHE A 676 14.67 3.28 28.38
CA PHE A 676 15.95 3.79 28.88
C PHE A 676 16.69 2.74 29.72
N ARG A 677 15.97 1.77 30.30
CA ARG A 677 16.53 0.72 31.18
C ARG A 677 17.44 1.30 32.27
N THR A 678 17.11 2.47 32.83
CA THR A 678 17.82 3.07 33.96
C THR A 678 17.16 2.74 35.29
N LEU A 679 17.95 2.72 36.36
CA LEU A 679 17.42 2.74 37.72
C LEU A 679 16.86 4.12 38.04
N SER A 680 15.83 4.19 38.89
CA SER A 680 15.29 5.47 39.34
C SER A 680 16.24 6.15 40.31
N CYS A 681 16.60 7.40 40.05
CA CYS A 681 17.46 8.20 40.91
C CYS A 681 16.66 8.77 42.09
N SER A 682 17.05 8.41 43.31
CA SER A 682 16.42 8.92 44.53
C SER A 682 16.99 10.27 44.96
N GLY A 683 18.12 10.67 44.38
CA GLY A 683 18.80 11.93 44.68
C GLY A 683 20.32 11.86 44.53
N PHE A 684 21.01 12.81 45.12
CA PHE A 684 22.47 12.88 45.10
C PHE A 684 23.05 13.19 46.47
N ILE A 685 24.27 12.72 46.72
CA ILE A 685 25.06 13.01 47.92
C ILE A 685 26.30 13.81 47.55
N HIS A 686 26.71 14.72 48.41
CA HIS A 686 27.99 15.44 48.30
C HIS A 686 28.91 15.05 49.45
N ASP A 687 30.01 14.34 49.14
CA ASP A 687 31.02 14.01 50.15
C ASP A 687 32.21 14.97 50.01
N ILE A 688 32.22 16.04 50.82
CA ILE A 688 33.31 17.03 50.81
C ILE A 688 34.66 16.39 51.21
N SER A 689 34.64 15.31 52.01
CA SER A 689 35.84 14.61 52.45
C SER A 689 36.50 13.79 51.33
N LYS A 690 35.69 13.30 50.38
CA LYS A 690 36.11 12.61 49.16
C LYS A 690 35.61 13.41 47.97
N PRO A 691 36.41 14.34 47.40
CA PRO A 691 35.94 15.39 46.46
C PRO A 691 35.16 14.79 45.27
N ALA A 692 33.88 14.54 45.50
CA ALA A 692 33.02 13.73 44.65
C ALA A 692 31.56 13.93 45.03
N TYR A 693 30.71 13.87 44.01
CA TYR A 693 29.27 13.70 44.15
C TYR A 693 28.92 12.23 43.93
N GLY A 694 27.88 11.73 44.59
CA GLY A 694 27.33 10.40 44.38
C GLY A 694 25.89 10.49 43.90
N LEU A 695 25.58 10.01 42.69
CA LEU A 695 24.20 9.82 42.25
C LEU A 695 23.65 8.55 42.90
N VAL A 696 22.48 8.66 43.56
CA VAL A 696 21.89 7.58 44.35
C VAL A 696 20.69 7.01 43.59
N TYR A 697 20.71 5.71 43.33
CA TYR A 697 19.68 5.00 42.59
C TYR A 697 18.98 3.95 43.46
N ASP A 698 17.66 3.90 43.38
CA ASP A 698 16.85 2.87 44.03
C ASP A 698 17.08 1.52 43.37
N MET A 699 17.32 0.50 44.20
CA MET A 699 17.39 -0.88 43.72
C MET A 699 15.97 -1.46 43.56
N PRO A 700 15.69 -2.27 42.52
CA PRO A 700 14.39 -2.90 42.32
C PRO A 700 13.97 -3.73 43.55
N VAL A 701 12.68 -3.69 43.90
CA VAL A 701 12.11 -4.26 45.14
C VAL A 701 12.17 -5.79 45.21
N TYR A 702 12.61 -6.47 44.14
CA TYR A 702 12.71 -7.92 44.05
C TYR A 702 13.84 -8.48 44.94
N ALA A 703 13.51 -8.66 46.22
CA ALA A 703 14.03 -9.65 47.16
C ALA A 703 15.56 -9.81 47.28
N GLY A 704 16.23 -9.04 48.15
CA GLY A 704 17.47 -9.47 48.83
C GLY A 704 18.71 -9.86 48.00
N VAL A 705 18.63 -9.91 46.66
CA VAL A 705 19.67 -10.41 45.76
C VAL A 705 20.69 -9.30 45.48
N ILE A 706 21.95 -9.70 45.42
CA ILE A 706 23.07 -8.81 45.04
C ILE A 706 23.08 -8.72 43.51
N PRO A 707 23.01 -7.52 42.90
CA PRO A 707 23.10 -7.38 41.46
C PRO A 707 24.42 -7.96 40.95
N GLN A 708 24.45 -8.48 39.73
CA GLN A 708 25.69 -8.81 39.04
C GLN A 708 25.83 -7.96 37.79
N ASN A 709 27.06 -7.65 37.39
CA ASN A 709 27.28 -7.06 36.07
C ASN A 709 27.33 -8.16 35.01
N LEU A 710 26.98 -7.81 33.77
CA LEU A 710 26.96 -8.74 32.64
C LEU A 710 28.30 -9.45 32.43
N ALA A 711 29.44 -8.76 32.60
CA ALA A 711 30.76 -9.37 32.49
C ALA A 711 30.96 -10.54 33.48
N LYS A 712 30.46 -10.39 34.72
CA LYS A 712 30.45 -11.45 35.72
C LYS A 712 29.50 -12.58 35.34
N VAL A 713 28.28 -12.26 34.92
CA VAL A 713 27.29 -13.26 34.46
C VAL A 713 27.86 -14.10 33.32
N ILE A 714 28.49 -13.47 32.32
CA ILE A 714 29.16 -14.16 31.22
C ILE A 714 30.26 -15.09 31.74
N ASN A 715 31.13 -14.61 32.62
CA ASN A 715 32.22 -15.42 33.17
C ASN A 715 31.73 -16.62 33.97
N ASP A 716 30.75 -16.40 34.85
CA ASP A 716 30.20 -17.40 35.77
C ASP A 716 29.40 -18.47 35.00
N THR A 717 28.76 -18.10 33.89
CA THR A 717 27.93 -19.00 33.07
C THR A 717 28.62 -19.51 31.79
N ALA A 718 29.84 -19.05 31.47
CA ALA A 718 30.54 -19.45 30.24
C ALA A 718 30.76 -20.97 30.15
N GLN A 719 30.92 -21.65 31.29
CA GLN A 719 31.18 -23.08 31.37
C GLN A 719 29.99 -23.90 31.91
N THR A 720 28.87 -23.26 32.23
CA THR A 720 27.68 -23.94 32.76
C THR A 720 26.81 -24.51 31.65
N THR A 721 26.12 -25.62 31.93
CA THR A 721 25.04 -26.16 31.10
C THR A 721 23.73 -26.14 31.91
N PRO A 722 22.67 -25.49 31.42
CA PRO A 722 22.57 -24.77 30.14
C PRO A 722 23.26 -23.39 30.16
N ARG A 723 23.58 -22.83 28.99
CA ARG A 723 23.89 -21.40 28.81
C ARG A 723 22.60 -20.63 28.54
N PRO A 724 22.59 -19.29 28.62
CA PRO A 724 21.43 -18.52 28.18
C PRO A 724 21.07 -18.83 26.72
N THR A 725 19.77 -18.92 26.45
CA THR A 725 19.22 -19.20 25.11
C THR A 725 19.58 -18.10 24.11
N LEU A 726 19.48 -18.39 22.81
CA LEU A 726 19.69 -17.38 21.77
C LEU A 726 18.64 -16.26 21.88
N GLU A 727 17.38 -16.61 22.15
CA GLU A 727 16.29 -15.67 22.38
C GLU A 727 16.64 -14.63 23.46
N SER A 728 17.06 -15.07 24.65
CA SER A 728 17.44 -14.15 25.74
C SER A 728 18.66 -13.28 25.41
N ARG A 729 19.56 -13.75 24.54
CA ARG A 729 20.70 -12.96 24.09
C ARG A 729 20.29 -11.92 23.05
N PHE A 730 19.39 -12.26 22.13
CA PHE A 730 18.83 -11.31 21.17
C PHE A 730 18.01 -10.24 21.88
N ASP A 731 17.19 -10.63 22.86
CA ASP A 731 16.40 -9.69 23.67
C ASP A 731 17.28 -8.73 24.46
N LEU A 732 18.34 -9.22 25.10
CA LEU A 732 19.33 -8.37 25.78
C LEU A 732 20.01 -7.40 24.80
N ALA A 733 20.48 -7.91 23.65
CA ALA A 733 21.15 -7.11 22.63
C ALA A 733 20.24 -5.98 22.10
N TYR A 734 19.00 -6.32 21.74
CA TYR A 734 18.01 -5.37 21.28
C TYR A 734 17.65 -4.35 22.36
N THR A 735 17.42 -4.81 23.60
CA THR A 735 17.09 -3.95 24.74
C THR A 735 18.18 -2.91 25.00
N LEU A 736 19.45 -3.30 24.98
CA LEU A 736 20.58 -2.37 25.16
C LEU A 736 20.72 -1.39 23.99
N ALA A 737 20.54 -1.86 22.76
CA ALA A 737 20.55 -1.00 21.58
C ALA A 737 19.40 0.01 21.60
N LEU A 738 18.20 -0.41 22.04
CA LEU A 738 17.01 0.43 22.11
C LEU A 738 17.17 1.52 23.17
N ALA A 739 17.73 1.15 24.33
CA ALA A 739 18.10 2.10 25.37
C ALA A 739 19.08 3.15 24.84
N LEU A 740 20.15 2.71 24.15
CA LEU A 740 21.14 3.62 23.59
C LEU A 740 20.53 4.60 22.58
N SER A 741 19.75 4.09 21.63
CA SER A 741 19.05 4.94 20.65
C SER A 741 18.15 5.97 21.33
N SER A 742 17.45 5.57 22.40
CA SER A 742 16.56 6.46 23.16
C SER A 742 17.33 7.59 23.88
N PHE A 743 18.51 7.30 24.45
CA PHE A 743 19.39 8.35 25.01
C PHE A 743 19.89 9.30 23.94
N HIS A 744 20.31 8.77 22.80
CA HIS A 744 20.83 9.57 21.70
C HIS A 744 19.77 10.52 21.13
N LYS A 745 18.50 10.09 21.04
CA LYS A 745 17.36 10.93 20.60
C LYS A 745 17.15 12.18 21.46
N ILE A 746 17.38 12.09 22.78
CA ILE A 746 17.33 13.26 23.68
C ILE A 746 18.67 14.00 23.78
N GLY A 747 19.67 13.62 22.99
CA GLY A 747 20.97 14.26 22.92
C GLY A 747 21.94 13.87 24.05
N TRP A 748 21.70 12.78 24.77
CA TRP A 748 22.61 12.28 25.80
C TRP A 748 23.68 11.38 25.22
N LEU A 749 24.92 11.58 25.65
CA LEU A 749 26.04 10.68 25.37
C LEU A 749 26.38 9.89 26.64
N HIS A 750 26.42 8.57 26.56
CA HIS A 750 26.59 7.70 27.73
C HIS A 750 28.06 7.63 28.18
N LYS A 751 29.00 7.48 27.23
CA LYS A 751 30.47 7.51 27.40
C LYS A 751 31.11 6.37 28.19
N SER A 752 30.32 5.55 28.87
CA SER A 752 30.79 4.47 29.74
C SER A 752 30.14 3.11 29.43
N ILE A 753 29.60 2.92 28.22
CA ILE A 753 28.96 1.65 27.83
C ILE A 753 29.98 0.51 27.90
N SER A 754 29.69 -0.50 28.71
CA SER A 754 30.51 -1.71 28.86
C SER A 754 29.72 -2.82 29.54
N ALA A 755 30.16 -4.08 29.41
CA ALA A 755 29.53 -5.19 30.13
C ALA A 755 29.65 -5.09 31.67
N TYR A 756 30.48 -4.19 32.20
CA TYR A 756 30.57 -3.91 33.64
C TYR A 756 29.48 -2.97 34.14
N ASN A 757 28.88 -2.22 33.21
CA ASN A 757 27.86 -1.20 33.44
C ASN A 757 26.45 -1.65 33.00
N VAL A 758 26.28 -2.95 32.75
CA VAL A 758 24.98 -3.59 32.54
C VAL A 758 24.70 -4.43 33.78
N LEU A 759 23.71 -4.03 34.59
CA LEU A 759 23.26 -4.74 35.77
C LEU A 759 22.23 -5.80 35.40
N CYS A 760 22.44 -7.00 35.92
CA CYS A 760 21.59 -8.15 35.81
C CYS A 760 21.10 -8.56 37.21
N PHE A 761 19.82 -8.88 37.30
CA PHE A 761 19.16 -9.31 38.53
C PHE A 761 18.71 -10.76 38.38
N ASN A 762 18.74 -11.54 39.47
CA ASN A 762 18.23 -12.90 39.47
C ASN A 762 17.11 -13.07 40.50
N SER A 763 16.00 -13.66 40.08
CA SER A 763 15.03 -14.23 41.02
C SER A 763 15.57 -15.55 41.58
N HIS A 764 15.05 -16.09 42.68
CA HIS A 764 15.58 -17.28 43.37
C HIS A 764 15.66 -18.61 42.55
N ASP A 765 15.48 -18.56 41.23
CA ASP A 765 15.49 -19.68 40.29
C ASP A 765 16.85 -19.86 39.58
N SER A 766 17.18 -21.10 39.24
CA SER A 766 18.53 -21.55 38.84
C SER A 766 18.89 -21.35 37.36
N SER A 767 18.02 -20.75 36.53
CA SER A 767 18.22 -20.70 35.07
C SER A 767 19.12 -19.52 34.64
N PRO A 768 20.20 -19.75 33.86
CA PRO A 768 21.07 -18.68 33.36
C PRO A 768 20.37 -17.61 32.50
N SER A 769 19.28 -17.95 31.80
CA SER A 769 18.51 -16.98 31.00
C SER A 769 17.80 -15.92 31.86
N ARG A 770 17.40 -16.25 33.09
CA ARG A 770 16.68 -15.31 33.99
C ARG A 770 17.51 -14.08 34.35
N TRP A 771 18.84 -14.17 34.31
CA TRP A 771 19.73 -13.03 34.52
C TRP A 771 19.56 -11.94 33.46
N LEU A 772 19.04 -12.28 32.27
CA LEU A 772 18.98 -11.37 31.12
C LEU A 772 17.60 -10.73 30.92
N GLU A 773 16.58 -11.13 31.68
CA GLU A 773 15.18 -10.68 31.49
C GLU A 773 14.96 -9.20 31.82
N SER A 774 15.80 -8.58 32.66
CA SER A 774 15.64 -7.19 33.09
C SER A 774 17.00 -6.51 33.32
N PRO A 775 17.74 -6.22 32.24
CA PRO A 775 19.01 -5.53 32.33
C PRO A 775 18.78 -4.05 32.63
N PHE A 776 19.66 -3.46 33.44
CA PHE A 776 19.69 -2.01 33.67
C PHE A 776 21.05 -1.43 33.28
N LEU A 777 21.05 -0.34 32.53
CA LEU A 777 22.25 0.40 32.18
C LEU A 777 22.60 1.37 33.33
N VAL A 778 23.86 1.40 33.72
CA VAL A 778 24.43 2.29 34.75
C VAL A 778 25.75 2.89 34.24
N GLY A 779 26.36 3.80 35.00
CA GLY A 779 27.57 4.53 34.60
C GLY A 779 27.30 5.92 34.03
N PHE A 780 26.18 6.54 34.44
CA PHE A 780 25.84 7.92 34.07
C PHE A 780 26.76 8.95 34.72
N ASN A 781 27.61 8.56 35.66
CA ASN A 781 28.69 9.37 36.22
C ASN A 781 29.66 10.00 35.18
N HIS A 782 29.65 9.52 33.94
CA HIS A 782 30.40 10.09 32.82
C HIS A 782 29.52 10.63 31.68
N SER A 783 28.19 10.51 31.80
CA SER A 783 27.23 10.96 30.81
C SER A 783 27.16 12.49 30.74
N ARG A 784 27.01 13.06 29.54
CA ARG A 784 27.03 14.51 29.32
C ARG A 784 26.17 14.91 28.13
N GLN A 785 25.68 16.15 28.13
CA GLN A 785 25.09 16.80 26.96
C GLN A 785 26.16 17.23 25.94
N LYS A 786 25.71 17.53 24.72
CA LYS A 786 26.47 17.91 23.51
C LYS A 786 27.26 19.23 23.58
N ASP A 787 27.19 20.01 24.67
CA ASP A 787 27.82 21.34 24.74
C ASP A 787 29.38 21.29 24.70
N PRO A 788 30.03 21.91 23.69
CA PRO A 788 31.48 21.99 23.55
C PRO A 788 32.20 22.85 24.62
N LEU A 789 31.50 23.63 25.44
CA LEU A 789 32.07 24.47 26.50
C LEU A 789 32.05 23.80 27.89
N ALA A 790 31.45 22.61 28.01
CA ALA A 790 31.35 21.88 29.27
C ALA A 790 32.67 21.17 29.64
N PHE A 791 33.37 21.68 30.67
CA PHE A 791 34.59 21.14 31.34
C PHE A 791 35.02 19.72 30.85
N THR A 792 36.01 19.68 29.95
CA THR A 792 36.56 18.43 29.41
C THR A 792 37.42 17.71 30.43
N VAL A 793 36.83 16.83 31.24
CA VAL A 793 37.61 15.72 31.79
C VAL A 793 37.85 14.76 30.62
N GLY A 794 39.12 14.62 30.24
CA GLY A 794 39.58 13.72 29.17
C GLY A 794 39.26 12.24 29.42
N PRO A 795 39.80 11.30 28.64
CA PRO A 795 39.52 9.87 28.78
C PRO A 795 39.72 9.40 30.22
N THR A 796 38.79 8.57 30.72
CA THR A 796 38.80 8.11 32.12
C THR A 796 40.16 7.49 32.48
N THR A 797 40.64 7.66 33.71
CA THR A 797 41.87 6.97 34.16
C THR A 797 41.66 5.47 34.42
N ASN A 798 40.42 4.99 34.32
CA ASN A 798 40.06 3.60 34.54
C ASN A 798 40.45 2.72 33.35
N ILE A 799 41.40 1.81 33.59
CA ILE A 799 41.95 0.89 32.58
C ILE A 799 40.88 -0.02 31.99
N THR A 800 39.87 -0.42 32.77
CA THR A 800 38.80 -1.32 32.31
C THR A 800 37.85 -0.61 31.36
N ALA A 801 37.47 0.63 31.66
CA ALA A 801 36.61 1.45 30.81
C ALA A 801 37.31 1.84 29.48
N LYS A 802 38.61 2.16 29.52
CA LYS A 802 39.40 2.47 28.31
C LYS A 802 39.37 1.36 27.25
N LYS A 803 39.15 0.10 27.64
CA LYS A 803 39.11 -1.03 26.69
C LYS A 803 37.92 -0.98 25.72
N TYR A 804 36.87 -0.24 26.07
CA TYR A 804 35.63 -0.09 25.30
C TYR A 804 35.55 1.22 24.51
N HIS A 805 36.50 2.14 24.72
CA HIS A 805 36.49 3.44 24.05
C HIS A 805 36.99 3.33 22.61
N HIS A 806 36.40 4.15 21.74
CA HIS A 806 36.74 4.23 20.33
C HIS A 806 38.21 4.65 20.11
N PRO A 807 38.95 4.06 19.14
CA PRO A 807 40.35 4.37 18.89
C PRO A 807 40.66 5.86 18.73
N GLN A 808 39.84 6.58 17.96
CA GLN A 808 40.03 8.02 17.75
C GLN A 808 39.88 8.85 19.03
N TYR A 809 39.06 8.41 19.99
CA TYR A 809 38.92 9.08 21.29
C TYR A 809 40.13 8.84 22.20
N LEU A 810 40.89 7.77 21.96
CA LEU A 810 42.08 7.40 22.73
C LEU A 810 43.37 8.00 22.14
N ASN A 811 43.43 8.21 20.82
CA ASN A 811 44.61 8.69 20.08
C ASN A 811 44.81 10.21 20.13
N THR A 812 43.94 10.96 20.80
CA THR A 812 44.08 12.42 20.98
C THR A 812 45.01 12.75 22.13
N ASP A 813 46.26 13.11 21.82
CA ASP A 813 47.24 13.64 22.78
C ASP A 813 46.90 15.09 23.18
N GLY A 814 45.84 15.27 23.98
CA GLY A 814 45.52 16.56 24.58
C GLY A 814 44.22 16.57 25.38
N PRO A 815 44.04 17.52 26.33
CA PRO A 815 42.83 17.68 27.15
C PRO A 815 41.56 18.14 26.37
N GLN A 816 41.55 18.04 25.04
CA GLN A 816 40.54 18.60 24.14
C GLN A 816 39.82 17.59 23.21
N ALA A 817 40.02 16.29 23.40
CA ALA A 817 39.30 15.27 22.62
C ALA A 817 37.77 15.35 22.83
N LYS A 818 37.03 15.77 21.79
CA LYS A 818 35.57 15.83 21.82
C LYS A 818 34.99 14.41 21.68
N TYR A 819 34.14 14.01 22.62
CA TYR A 819 33.44 12.72 22.55
C TYR A 819 32.24 12.84 21.61
N ARG A 820 32.05 11.86 20.72
CA ARG A 820 31.00 11.85 19.70
C ARG A 820 30.01 10.70 19.90
N LEU A 821 28.84 10.83 19.28
CA LEU A 821 27.77 9.83 19.32
C LEU A 821 28.22 8.46 18.80
N GLU A 822 28.98 8.44 17.70
CA GLU A 822 29.56 7.23 17.10
C GLU A 822 30.45 6.42 18.06
N PHE A 823 31.01 7.04 19.12
CA PHE A 823 31.83 6.33 20.10
C PHE A 823 31.00 5.47 21.05
N ASP A 824 29.77 5.87 21.35
CA ASP A 824 28.85 5.03 22.11
C ASP A 824 28.41 3.81 21.26
N HIS A 825 28.17 3.99 19.95
CA HIS A 825 27.88 2.88 19.04
C HIS A 825 29.02 1.86 19.04
N TYR A 826 30.27 2.32 18.96
CA TYR A 826 31.44 1.45 19.05
C TYR A 826 31.49 0.66 20.35
N SER A 827 31.30 1.34 21.49
CA SER A 827 31.29 0.70 22.81
C SER A 827 30.18 -0.35 22.91
N LEU A 828 28.99 -0.07 22.39
CA LEU A 828 27.91 -1.04 22.29
C LEU A 828 28.28 -2.23 21.38
N GLY A 829 28.91 -1.99 20.24
CA GLY A 829 29.36 -3.04 19.32
C GLY A 829 30.28 -4.07 20.00
N LEU A 830 31.15 -3.62 20.91
CA LEU A 830 31.97 -4.52 21.72
C LEU A 830 31.15 -5.31 22.75
N VAL A 831 30.16 -4.70 23.40
CA VAL A 831 29.24 -5.41 24.31
C VAL A 831 28.39 -6.44 23.56
N LEU A 832 27.89 -6.11 22.37
CA LEU A 832 27.15 -7.03 21.52
C LEU A 832 28.02 -8.21 21.05
N LEU A 833 29.32 -7.98 20.81
CA LEU A 833 30.27 -9.05 20.53
C LEU A 833 30.45 -9.97 21.74
N GLU A 834 30.53 -9.43 22.96
CA GLU A 834 30.60 -10.22 24.20
C GLU A 834 29.36 -11.07 24.41
N ILE A 835 28.17 -10.51 24.15
CA ILE A 835 26.87 -11.21 24.21
C ILE A 835 26.81 -12.32 23.15
N GLY A 836 27.18 -12.03 21.91
CA GLY A 836 27.07 -12.98 20.82
C GLY A 836 27.98 -14.20 20.98
N LEU A 837 29.25 -13.97 21.34
CA LEU A 837 30.22 -15.04 21.57
C LEU A 837 30.19 -15.63 22.99
N TRP A 838 29.37 -15.04 23.87
CA TRP A 838 29.29 -15.34 25.30
C TRP A 838 30.65 -15.42 25.98
N LYS A 839 31.50 -14.43 25.71
CA LYS A 839 32.88 -14.30 26.22
C LYS A 839 33.19 -12.84 26.49
N THR A 840 33.84 -12.56 27.62
CA THR A 840 34.26 -11.20 27.95
C THR A 840 35.32 -10.68 26.99
N LEU A 841 35.36 -9.36 26.81
CA LEU A 841 36.27 -8.67 25.90
C LEU A 841 37.73 -9.00 26.21
N GLU A 842 38.07 -9.11 27.50
CA GLU A 842 39.41 -9.52 27.95
C GLU A 842 39.81 -10.90 27.43
N ARG A 843 38.89 -11.87 27.45
CA ARG A 843 39.12 -13.21 26.89
C ARG A 843 39.18 -13.19 25.37
N LEU A 844 38.36 -12.35 24.73
CA LEU A 844 38.32 -12.22 23.27
C LEU A 844 39.63 -11.64 22.71
N THR A 845 40.22 -10.67 23.42
CA THR A 845 41.45 -9.99 23.01
C THR A 845 42.73 -10.63 23.56
N ASN A 846 42.62 -11.67 24.39
CA ASN A 846 43.79 -12.34 24.95
C ASN A 846 44.68 -12.91 23.84
N GLY A 847 45.99 -12.61 23.90
CA GLY A 847 46.98 -13.06 22.93
C GLY A 847 47.01 -12.30 21.59
N MET A 848 46.21 -11.24 21.43
CA MET A 848 46.31 -10.36 20.26
C MET A 848 47.60 -9.53 20.32
N LYS A 849 48.41 -9.58 19.25
CA LYS A 849 49.61 -8.76 19.10
C LYS A 849 49.21 -7.42 18.46
N VAL A 850 48.82 -6.48 19.30
CA VAL A 850 48.29 -5.17 18.87
C VAL A 850 49.35 -4.09 19.08
N THR A 851 49.62 -3.31 18.04
CA THR A 851 50.51 -2.13 18.09
C THR A 851 49.74 -0.82 18.28
N THR A 852 48.53 -0.69 17.74
CA THR A 852 47.67 0.50 17.89
C THR A 852 46.21 0.14 18.20
N HIS A 853 45.42 1.10 18.68
CA HIS A 853 43.99 0.87 18.93
C HIS A 853 43.18 0.56 17.65
N GLU A 854 43.63 1.02 16.49
CA GLU A 854 43.03 0.74 15.17
C GLU A 854 43.32 -0.69 14.72
N ASP A 855 44.56 -1.16 14.85
CA ASP A 855 44.92 -2.56 14.57
C ASP A 855 44.07 -3.55 15.38
N ARG A 856 43.73 -3.18 16.62
CA ARG A 856 42.85 -3.97 17.48
C ARG A 856 41.45 -4.11 16.90
N LEU A 857 40.90 -3.03 16.35
CA LEU A 857 39.57 -3.01 15.76
C LEU A 857 39.51 -3.92 14.53
N ASP A 858 40.48 -3.79 13.63
CA ASP A 858 40.57 -4.62 12.43
C ASP A 858 40.71 -6.10 12.79
N GLN A 859 41.59 -6.43 13.74
CA GLN A 859 41.76 -7.81 14.19
C GLN A 859 40.50 -8.37 14.86
N ILE A 860 39.76 -7.57 15.62
CA ILE A 860 38.47 -7.97 16.19
C ILE A 860 37.45 -8.25 15.07
N CYS A 861 37.34 -7.37 14.08
CA CYS A 861 36.41 -7.53 12.97
C CYS A 861 36.71 -8.76 12.12
N GLU A 862 37.98 -8.99 11.78
CA GLU A 862 38.39 -10.09 10.91
C GLU A 862 38.36 -11.45 11.60
N SER A 863 38.63 -11.50 12.91
CA SER A 863 38.81 -12.78 13.62
C SER A 863 37.69 -13.14 14.59
N ARG A 864 37.00 -12.17 15.20
CA ARG A 864 35.97 -12.42 16.22
C ARG A 864 34.57 -12.16 15.68
N VAL A 865 34.35 -11.02 15.02
CA VAL A 865 33.03 -10.66 14.47
C VAL A 865 32.58 -11.69 13.44
N ARG A 866 33.47 -12.18 12.57
CA ARG A 866 33.15 -13.27 11.61
C ARG A 866 32.62 -14.56 12.25
N LEU A 867 32.93 -14.82 13.52
CA LEU A 867 32.41 -16.00 14.23
C LEU A 867 30.93 -15.83 14.60
N LEU A 868 30.44 -14.59 14.69
CA LEU A 868 29.04 -14.30 15.00
C LEU A 868 28.11 -14.82 13.91
N GLY A 869 28.51 -14.78 12.63
CA GLY A 869 27.70 -15.33 11.54
C GLY A 869 27.33 -16.79 11.76
N HIS A 870 28.22 -17.58 12.34
CA HIS A 870 27.99 -18.99 12.66
C HIS A 870 27.23 -19.22 13.99
N GLN A 871 27.30 -18.28 14.95
CA GLN A 871 26.73 -18.46 16.29
C GLN A 871 25.39 -17.75 16.51
N MET A 872 25.21 -16.61 15.84
CA MET A 872 24.10 -15.67 16.01
C MET A 872 23.41 -15.32 14.68
N GLY A 873 23.97 -15.75 13.54
CA GLY A 873 23.47 -15.42 12.20
C GLY A 873 24.12 -14.17 11.60
N THR A 874 24.02 -14.04 10.28
CA THR A 874 24.67 -12.95 9.51
C THR A 874 24.14 -11.57 9.89
N ALA A 875 22.84 -11.41 10.07
CA ALA A 875 22.27 -10.11 10.42
C ALA A 875 22.75 -9.58 11.79
N TYR A 876 23.11 -10.45 12.76
CA TYR A 876 23.67 -10.04 14.05
C TYR A 876 25.12 -9.62 13.87
N GLN A 877 25.87 -10.39 13.08
CA GLN A 877 27.23 -10.05 12.69
C GLN A 877 27.29 -8.68 12.02
N ASP A 878 26.39 -8.41 11.07
CA ASP A 878 26.33 -7.16 10.33
C ASP A 878 25.95 -5.98 11.24
N ALA A 879 25.02 -6.18 12.18
CA ALA A 879 24.68 -5.18 13.20
C ALA A 879 25.87 -4.83 14.10
N VAL A 880 26.65 -5.83 14.54
CA VAL A 880 27.89 -5.61 15.32
C VAL A 880 28.93 -4.88 14.47
N LEU A 881 29.08 -5.25 13.20
CA LEU A 881 30.00 -4.58 12.28
C LEU A 881 29.63 -3.12 12.05
N ALA A 882 28.33 -2.82 11.88
CA ALA A 882 27.81 -1.47 11.74
C ALA A 882 28.11 -0.60 12.97
N CYS A 883 27.99 -1.17 14.18
CA CYS A 883 28.38 -0.47 15.41
C CYS A 883 29.88 -0.16 15.47
N LEU A 884 30.72 -1.11 15.07
CA LEU A 884 32.18 -1.03 15.21
C LEU A 884 32.86 -0.18 14.13
N ARG A 885 32.36 -0.23 12.89
CA ARG A 885 32.91 0.53 11.76
C ARG A 885 32.22 1.88 11.55
N GLY A 886 31.00 2.05 12.06
CA GLY A 886 30.23 3.27 11.89
C GLY A 886 29.70 3.46 10.47
N VAL A 887 29.33 4.70 10.18
CA VAL A 887 28.81 5.19 8.89
C VAL A 887 29.97 5.85 8.14
N SER A 888 30.07 5.69 6.82
CA SER A 888 31.17 6.30 6.06
C SER A 888 31.03 7.82 5.98
N GLU A 889 32.14 8.55 5.87
CA GLU A 889 32.10 10.02 5.72
C GLU A 889 31.33 10.45 4.45
N SER A 890 31.31 9.61 3.40
CA SER A 890 30.50 9.86 2.20
C SER A 890 28.98 9.84 2.47
N GLU A 891 28.53 9.06 3.46
CA GLU A 891 27.12 8.96 3.86
C GLU A 891 26.72 10.06 4.86
N LEU A 892 27.68 10.74 5.50
CA LEU A 892 27.45 11.68 6.60
C LEU A 892 27.26 13.15 6.17
N GLY A 893 27.44 13.49 4.88
CA GLY A 893 27.23 14.85 4.37
C GLY A 893 28.37 15.84 4.69
N LYS A 894 28.17 17.14 4.39
CA LYS A 894 29.20 18.22 4.38
C LYS A 894 29.92 18.46 5.72
N ASP A 895 31.12 19.07 5.62
CA ASP A 895 32.11 19.34 6.68
C ASP A 895 31.59 20.05 7.96
N MET A 896 32.27 19.76 9.08
CA MET A 896 31.94 20.13 10.48
C MET A 896 32.00 21.63 10.84
N ASP A 897 32.11 22.54 9.87
CA ASP A 897 32.45 23.96 10.14
C ASP A 897 31.21 24.87 10.34
N ASP A 898 29.98 24.35 10.17
CA ASP A 898 28.72 25.06 10.47
C ASP A 898 27.92 24.33 11.57
N GLU A 899 27.35 25.08 12.53
CA GLU A 899 26.51 24.54 13.63
C GLU A 899 25.30 23.71 13.11
N GLY A 900 24.82 23.98 11.89
CA GLY A 900 23.77 23.18 11.24
C GLY A 900 24.21 21.78 10.79
N GLY A 901 25.50 21.57 10.51
CA GLY A 901 26.02 20.29 10.00
C GLY A 901 26.09 19.20 11.07
N GLU A 902 26.28 19.54 12.35
CA GLU A 902 26.37 18.57 13.43
C GLU A 902 25.01 17.94 13.78
N ALA A 903 23.92 18.71 13.70
CA ALA A 903 22.56 18.21 13.93
C ALA A 903 22.11 17.22 12.84
N GLU A 904 22.38 17.55 11.57
CA GLU A 904 22.11 16.69 10.42
C GLU A 904 22.94 15.40 10.49
N ARG A 905 24.25 15.49 10.76
CA ARG A 905 25.12 14.32 10.96
C ARG A 905 24.60 13.38 12.05
N ASN A 906 24.17 13.93 13.20
CA ASN A 906 23.64 13.13 14.30
C ASN A 906 22.33 12.43 13.93
N THR A 907 21.43 13.10 13.20
CA THR A 907 20.18 12.51 12.70
C THR A 907 20.48 11.35 11.77
N THR A 908 21.40 11.54 10.82
CA THR A 908 21.86 10.48 9.89
C THR A 908 22.46 9.29 10.63
N LEU A 909 23.32 9.53 11.63
CA LEU A 909 23.89 8.47 12.47
C LEU A 909 22.83 7.66 13.22
N GLN A 910 21.82 8.33 13.77
CA GLN A 910 20.74 7.65 14.51
C GLN A 910 19.84 6.83 13.59
N LEU A 911 19.45 7.38 12.43
CA LEU A 911 18.65 6.65 11.45
C LEU A 911 19.42 5.45 10.87
N ALA A 912 20.72 5.62 10.62
CA ALA A 912 21.59 4.52 10.22
C ALA A 912 21.70 3.44 11.30
N PHE A 913 21.80 3.83 12.58
CA PHE A 913 21.80 2.90 13.71
C PHE A 913 20.46 2.13 13.82
N VAL A 914 19.33 2.82 13.67
CA VAL A 914 18.00 2.19 13.64
C VAL A 914 17.92 1.15 12.52
N LYS A 915 18.31 1.53 11.30
CA LYS A 915 18.23 0.68 10.10
C LYS A 915 19.22 -0.50 10.14
N ARG A 916 20.47 -0.27 10.56
CA ARG A 916 21.57 -1.25 10.46
C ARG A 916 21.77 -2.08 11.73
N VAL A 917 21.23 -1.67 12.88
CA VAL A 917 21.45 -2.33 14.17
C VAL A 917 20.14 -2.72 14.82
N LEU A 918 19.25 -1.77 15.12
CA LEU A 918 18.02 -2.07 15.86
C LEU A 918 17.07 -2.98 15.10
N GLU A 919 16.82 -2.69 13.83
CA GLU A 919 15.85 -3.45 13.03
C GLU A 919 16.29 -4.89 12.80
N PRO A 920 17.56 -5.17 12.40
CA PRO A 920 18.06 -6.55 12.35
C PRO A 920 17.92 -7.31 13.68
N LEU A 921 18.22 -6.66 14.81
CA LEU A 921 18.09 -7.28 16.14
C LEU A 921 16.62 -7.56 16.51
N ARG A 922 15.70 -6.65 16.17
CA ARG A 922 14.24 -6.83 16.38
C ARG A 922 13.69 -8.00 15.58
N ILE A 923 14.05 -8.09 14.30
CA ILE A 923 13.62 -9.17 13.42
C ILE A 923 14.10 -10.52 13.96
N MET A 924 15.31 -10.60 14.51
CA MET A 924 15.80 -11.84 15.12
C MET A 924 14.97 -12.32 16.30
N ILE A 925 14.49 -11.41 17.15
CA ILE A 925 13.61 -11.77 18.28
C ILE A 925 12.30 -12.37 17.75
N SER A 926 11.73 -11.80 16.69
CA SER A 926 10.47 -12.32 16.10
C SER A 926 10.59 -13.69 15.41
N ARG A 927 11.81 -14.12 15.09
CA ARG A 927 12.09 -15.37 14.33
C ARG A 927 12.47 -16.56 15.21
N VAL A 928 12.81 -16.32 16.47
CA VAL A 928 13.16 -17.34 17.47
C VAL A 928 11.93 -17.60 18.33
#